data_AF-A0A1V5HLS8-F1
#
_entry.id   AF-A0A1V5HLS8-F1
#
_cell.length_a   1.000
_cell.length_b   1.000
_cell.length_c   1.000
_cell.angle_alpha   90.00
_cell.angle_beta   90.00
_cell.angle_gamma   90.00
#
_symmetry.space_group_name_H-M   'P 1'
#
loop_
_entity.id
_entity.type
_entity.pdbx_description
1 polymer ?
#
loop_
_entity_poly.entity_id
_entity_poly.type
_entity_poly.pdbx_seq_one_letter_code
_entity_poly.pdbx_strand_id
1 'polypeptide(L)'
;MFKKTKLLALFTSLVILALLLFVGCQEPKEEIKDDPDPVIVDPTLSFEQTAFELEIGEEKTIIPVIGQTTAALTVEYEVAKPAVCEVNNHVIKALAAGETTITAKLTAYPLITATISVRVFPFALTLTGSDEVFVGEEISLTATDRNKPDNIVVWESLNPNIATVDQNGKVTGHASGLATIRISSTVSKATLEKNIIVKDRPFALTLTGSDEVFVGEEITLIGTDDNNPDNIVFWESLDPHIATVDQNGKVTGQASGLVTIRISSFVSTETLEKTITVLVPAPVAIEVNAKTAGPYKSFGNVTLKHQVLPSGADQSVTWLSSNPEIATVDAQGKVSFLKIGEVEITAISQVNNSIIGAITMNIEVDPVALIKSLNVTNPIVKYVTTYGNTEKQQWVYGSVSKYYPGELNLKENIIAITPTIDGQPNAYIGLSYTSAIRAATEFKTVRSGVLKTAISDIIYHDTGNNNVGANADMHAKYIVGSANFNTYRARSWHYTVDDKEVIQHLPDNEVAWQGDTELAYSTTIGVETCVDFGSDLYTTWHRTAKLMAWLMQKHNLKITNIKQHYDYSQKECPQTLRRNNLYPNAIELIKAEYEVLTQLAGYTITFQSNNPEYVNHYGRIINLPSVSTPITYTVRITNSQGYDATVMLISILPAKPA
;
A
#
# COMPACT_ATOMS: atom_id res chain seq x y z
N MET A 1 28.61 50.30 -22.68
CA MET A 1 28.98 51.54 -21.95
C MET A 1 30.48 51.73 -22.14
N PHE A 2 30.97 52.96 -22.42
CA PHE A 2 32.37 53.29 -22.81
C PHE A 2 32.89 52.58 -24.08
N LYS A 3 33.52 53.20 -25.10
CA LYS A 3 34.49 54.31 -25.31
C LYS A 3 35.97 53.92 -25.23
N LYS A 4 36.67 54.19 -26.35
CA LYS A 4 38.12 54.50 -26.51
C LYS A 4 39.11 53.30 -26.41
N THR A 5 40.29 53.29 -27.04
CA THR A 5 40.92 54.26 -27.99
C THR A 5 41.89 53.58 -28.98
N LYS A 6 42.32 54.38 -29.97
CA LYS A 6 43.65 54.43 -30.63
C LYS A 6 44.84 53.98 -29.72
N LEU A 7 46.06 53.66 -30.20
CA LEU A 7 46.91 54.51 -31.06
C LEU A 7 48.28 53.84 -31.37
N LEU A 8 48.87 54.13 -32.56
CA LEU A 8 50.34 54.12 -32.86
C LEU A 8 51.10 52.77 -32.79
N ALA A 9 52.33 52.60 -33.32
CA ALA A 9 53.23 53.50 -34.07
C ALA A 9 54.11 52.78 -35.12
N LEU A 10 54.55 53.55 -36.13
CA LEU A 10 55.87 53.61 -36.83
C LEU A 10 56.77 52.34 -36.96
N PHE A 11 57.49 52.15 -38.08
CA PHE A 11 58.65 52.98 -38.46
C PHE A 11 58.95 53.00 -39.98
N THR A 12 59.19 54.21 -40.51
CA THR A 12 60.19 54.64 -41.55
C THR A 12 60.48 53.82 -42.82
N SER A 13 60.80 54.33 -44.02
CA SER A 13 60.90 55.67 -44.67
C SER A 13 61.29 55.43 -46.17
N LEU A 14 61.75 56.33 -47.09
CA LEU A 14 62.15 57.76 -47.13
C LEU A 14 62.10 58.29 -48.60
N VAL A 15 61.57 59.52 -48.84
CA VAL A 15 62.08 60.67 -49.67
C VAL A 15 62.92 60.35 -50.96
N ILE A 16 62.66 60.92 -52.16
CA ILE A 16 62.83 62.33 -52.62
C ILE A 16 61.75 62.77 -53.65
N LEU A 17 61.52 64.09 -53.76
CA LEU A 17 60.61 64.82 -54.67
C LEU A 17 61.39 65.62 -55.75
N ALA A 18 60.95 65.63 -57.03
CA ALA A 18 61.29 66.67 -58.02
C ALA A 18 60.34 66.67 -59.25
N LEU A 19 60.42 67.72 -60.08
CA LEU A 19 59.28 68.60 -60.39
C LEU A 19 59.45 69.35 -61.76
N LEU A 20 58.39 69.37 -62.58
CA LEU A 20 58.01 70.41 -63.60
C LEU A 20 58.96 70.91 -64.74
N LEU A 21 58.39 70.88 -65.96
CA LEU A 21 58.39 71.90 -67.06
C LEU A 21 59.61 72.13 -68.03
N PHE A 22 59.27 72.05 -69.34
CA PHE A 22 59.61 72.92 -70.50
C PHE A 22 61.05 73.21 -71.00
N VAL A 23 61.29 72.76 -72.25
CA VAL A 23 61.72 73.52 -73.47
C VAL A 23 62.98 74.43 -73.46
N GLY A 24 63.91 74.12 -74.39
CA GLY A 24 65.02 74.95 -74.89
C GLY A 24 66.15 74.03 -75.43
N CYS A 25 66.62 73.98 -76.69
CA CYS A 25 66.67 74.83 -77.90
C CYS A 25 68.07 75.46 -78.15
N GLN A 26 68.50 75.52 -79.44
CA GLN A 26 69.78 76.05 -79.99
C GLN A 26 71.05 75.19 -79.68
N GLU A 27 72.12 75.08 -80.49
CA GLU A 27 72.52 75.45 -81.88
C GLU A 27 73.93 74.81 -82.19
N PRO A 28 74.65 75.00 -83.32
CA PRO A 28 74.29 74.98 -84.76
C PRO A 28 75.34 74.25 -85.70
N LYS A 29 75.09 74.26 -87.03
CA LYS A 29 76.02 74.00 -88.18
C LYS A 29 76.49 72.54 -88.44
N GLU A 30 76.87 72.14 -89.66
CA GLU A 30 77.25 72.91 -90.88
C GLU A 30 76.61 72.38 -92.20
N GLU A 31 77.08 72.82 -93.38
CA GLU A 31 76.48 72.69 -94.74
C GLU A 31 76.52 71.23 -95.32
N ILE A 32 75.85 70.81 -96.42
CA ILE A 32 75.73 71.35 -97.81
C ILE A 32 74.38 70.92 -98.48
N LYS A 33 74.02 71.60 -99.59
CA LYS A 33 72.79 71.50 -100.43
C LYS A 33 72.60 70.18 -101.20
N ASP A 34 71.34 69.79 -101.46
CA ASP A 34 70.66 69.96 -102.76
C ASP A 34 69.15 69.59 -102.66
N ASP A 35 68.35 69.89 -103.69
CA ASP A 35 66.87 70.01 -103.65
C ASP A 35 66.12 68.97 -104.50
N PRO A 36 65.15 68.21 -103.92
CA PRO A 36 64.18 67.40 -104.67
C PRO A 36 62.69 67.68 -104.29
N ASP A 37 61.80 67.41 -105.26
CA ASP A 37 60.34 67.66 -105.23
C ASP A 37 59.56 67.21 -103.96
N PRO A 38 58.41 67.86 -103.65
CA PRO A 38 57.62 67.57 -102.46
C PRO A 38 56.99 66.16 -102.47
N VAL A 39 57.39 65.35 -101.48
CA VAL A 39 56.85 64.01 -101.23
C VAL A 39 55.44 64.08 -100.65
N ILE A 40 54.48 63.46 -101.35
CA ILE A 40 53.16 63.13 -100.77
C ILE A 40 53.34 61.88 -99.90
N VAL A 41 52.85 61.92 -98.66
CA VAL A 41 52.88 60.81 -97.71
C VAL A 41 51.46 60.28 -97.53
N ASP A 42 51.28 58.96 -97.57
CA ASP A 42 49.98 58.32 -97.38
C ASP A 42 49.51 58.41 -95.91
N PRO A 43 48.19 58.46 -95.65
CA PRO A 43 47.65 58.52 -94.28
C PRO A 43 47.86 57.23 -93.49
N THR A 44 47.81 57.32 -92.15
CA THR A 44 47.88 56.16 -91.26
C THR A 44 46.53 55.88 -90.60
N LEU A 45 46.28 54.61 -90.24
CA LEU A 45 45.11 54.16 -89.46
C LEU A 45 45.58 53.24 -88.34
N SER A 46 45.09 53.45 -87.12
CA SER A 46 45.34 52.58 -85.96
C SER A 46 44.22 52.64 -84.92
N PHE A 47 44.35 51.86 -83.85
CA PHE A 47 43.50 51.92 -82.65
C PHE A 47 44.37 51.91 -81.40
N GLU A 48 43.95 52.58 -80.32
CA GLU A 48 44.63 52.53 -79.02
C GLU A 48 44.58 51.12 -78.39
N GLN A 49 43.53 50.36 -78.69
CA GLN A 49 43.33 48.99 -78.22
C GLN A 49 42.97 48.07 -79.40
N THR A 50 43.81 47.06 -79.65
CA THR A 50 43.70 46.11 -80.76
C THR A 50 43.16 44.73 -80.36
N ALA A 51 42.74 44.57 -79.10
CA ALA A 51 42.12 43.34 -78.60
C ALA A 51 41.06 43.63 -77.53
N PHE A 52 39.89 43.00 -77.64
CA PHE A 52 38.83 43.02 -76.63
C PHE A 52 38.40 41.60 -76.27
N GLU A 53 38.25 41.34 -74.98
CA GLU A 53 37.43 40.24 -74.48
C GLU A 53 36.10 40.84 -74.01
N LEU A 54 34.98 40.22 -74.41
CA LEU A 54 33.60 40.67 -74.20
C LEU A 54 32.73 39.46 -73.78
N GLU A 55 31.52 39.70 -73.30
CA GLU A 55 30.48 38.65 -73.14
C GLU A 55 29.31 38.83 -74.12
N ILE A 56 28.53 37.75 -74.36
CA ILE A 56 27.36 37.79 -75.26
C ILE A 56 26.38 38.89 -74.83
N GLY A 57 26.14 39.86 -75.73
CA GLY A 57 25.27 41.01 -75.50
C GLY A 57 26.00 42.29 -75.07
N GLU A 58 27.32 42.27 -74.85
CA GLU A 58 28.11 43.46 -74.53
C GLU A 58 28.33 44.36 -75.77
N GLU A 59 28.32 45.68 -75.57
CA GLU A 59 28.61 46.69 -76.60
C GLU A 59 29.84 47.53 -76.22
N LYS A 60 30.73 47.76 -77.18
CA LYS A 60 32.05 48.38 -76.97
C LYS A 60 32.44 49.35 -78.08
N THR A 61 32.55 50.64 -77.77
CA THR A 61 33.01 51.67 -78.71
C THR A 61 34.50 51.52 -79.04
N ILE A 62 34.86 51.68 -80.32
CA ILE A 62 36.23 51.63 -80.85
C ILE A 62 36.55 52.89 -81.65
N ILE A 63 37.54 53.66 -81.21
CA ILE A 63 37.88 54.96 -81.83
C ILE A 63 39.06 54.77 -82.79
N PRO A 64 38.87 54.92 -84.12
CA PRO A 64 39.98 54.87 -85.07
C PRO A 64 40.82 56.15 -84.98
N VAL A 65 42.13 55.98 -84.87
CA VAL A 65 43.11 57.07 -84.93
C VAL A 65 43.62 57.16 -86.37
N ILE A 66 43.33 58.28 -87.03
CA ILE A 66 43.78 58.56 -88.40
C ILE A 66 44.87 59.64 -88.36
N GLY A 67 46.02 59.37 -88.99
CA GLY A 67 47.18 60.25 -88.99
C GLY A 67 47.69 60.61 -90.38
N GLN A 68 48.66 61.50 -90.44
CA GLN A 68 49.38 61.92 -91.66
C GLN A 68 48.49 62.46 -92.79
N THR A 69 47.34 63.07 -92.45
CA THR A 69 46.46 63.76 -93.40
C THR A 69 45.76 64.97 -92.76
N THR A 70 45.34 65.91 -93.61
CA THR A 70 44.45 67.04 -93.26
C THR A 70 43.04 66.88 -93.83
N ALA A 71 42.79 65.82 -94.61
CA ALA A 71 41.47 65.50 -95.15
C ALA A 71 40.66 64.66 -94.15
N ALA A 72 39.35 64.90 -94.07
CA ALA A 72 38.45 64.04 -93.31
C ALA A 72 38.25 62.71 -94.05
N LEU A 73 38.74 61.61 -93.47
CA LEU A 73 38.64 60.26 -94.04
C LEU A 73 37.67 59.40 -93.22
N THR A 74 36.90 58.56 -93.91
CA THR A 74 35.98 57.58 -93.30
C THR A 74 36.63 56.22 -93.14
N VAL A 75 36.16 55.47 -92.15
CA VAL A 75 36.60 54.10 -91.85
C VAL A 75 35.43 53.14 -92.08
N GLU A 76 35.67 52.10 -92.87
CA GLU A 76 34.79 50.94 -93.00
C GLU A 76 35.31 49.78 -92.17
N TYR A 77 34.39 48.94 -91.69
CA TYR A 77 34.70 47.75 -90.88
C TYR A 77 34.22 46.48 -91.57
N GLU A 78 35.06 45.45 -91.56
CA GLU A 78 34.75 44.10 -92.01
C GLU A 78 34.98 43.13 -90.85
N VAL A 79 33.99 42.31 -90.49
CA VAL A 79 34.11 41.34 -89.39
C VAL A 79 34.25 39.94 -89.95
N ALA A 80 35.36 39.26 -89.63
CA ALA A 80 35.68 37.94 -90.17
C ALA A 80 34.66 36.84 -89.80
N LYS A 81 33.94 37.00 -88.69
CA LYS A 81 32.81 36.15 -88.28
C LYS A 81 31.66 37.03 -87.73
N PRO A 82 30.73 37.51 -88.58
CA PRO A 82 29.62 38.36 -88.16
C PRO A 82 28.66 37.72 -87.14
N ALA A 83 28.69 36.38 -87.00
CA ALA A 83 27.92 35.67 -85.99
C ALA A 83 28.51 35.78 -84.56
N VAL A 84 29.78 36.15 -84.42
CA VAL A 84 30.45 36.33 -83.11
C VAL A 84 30.25 37.76 -82.60
N CYS A 85 30.46 38.76 -83.46
CA CYS A 85 30.11 40.15 -83.20
C CYS A 85 29.74 40.89 -84.49
N GLU A 86 29.00 42.00 -84.37
CA GLU A 86 28.83 43.00 -85.43
C GLU A 86 29.56 44.31 -85.06
N VAL A 87 29.72 45.22 -86.02
CA VAL A 87 30.26 46.58 -85.79
C VAL A 87 29.40 47.60 -86.50
N ASN A 88 28.74 48.47 -85.73
CA ASN A 88 27.83 49.50 -86.22
C ASN A 88 28.20 50.86 -85.60
N ASN A 89 28.37 51.92 -86.42
CA ASN A 89 28.74 53.28 -85.97
C ASN A 89 29.86 53.33 -84.91
N HIS A 90 30.98 52.66 -85.19
CA HIS A 90 32.14 52.53 -84.28
C HIS A 90 31.86 51.80 -82.95
N VAL A 91 30.79 51.00 -82.84
CA VAL A 91 30.49 50.15 -81.69
C VAL A 91 30.51 48.68 -82.09
N ILE A 92 31.36 47.88 -81.45
CA ILE A 92 31.32 46.42 -81.49
C ILE A 92 30.13 45.96 -80.66
N LYS A 93 29.34 44.99 -81.14
CA LYS A 93 28.31 44.30 -80.37
C LYS A 93 28.55 42.80 -80.38
N ALA A 94 28.75 42.20 -79.22
CA ALA A 94 28.97 40.76 -79.08
C ALA A 94 27.65 39.98 -79.20
N LEU A 95 27.62 38.94 -80.06
CA LEU A 95 26.41 38.23 -80.47
C LEU A 95 26.40 36.74 -80.08
N ALA A 96 27.54 36.05 -80.17
CA ALA A 96 27.68 34.66 -79.77
C ALA A 96 29.11 34.34 -79.32
N ALA A 97 29.28 33.35 -78.45
CA ALA A 97 30.60 32.96 -77.94
C ALA A 97 31.52 32.45 -79.06
N GLY A 98 32.77 32.90 -79.04
CA GLY A 98 33.78 32.59 -80.06
C GLY A 98 34.81 33.70 -80.24
N GLU A 99 35.74 33.51 -81.17
CA GLU A 99 36.82 34.46 -81.48
C GLU A 99 36.72 34.92 -82.93
N THR A 100 36.87 36.23 -83.16
CA THR A 100 36.76 36.89 -84.46
C THR A 100 37.77 38.04 -84.56
N THR A 101 37.95 38.57 -85.78
CA THR A 101 38.79 39.74 -86.04
C THR A 101 37.97 40.75 -86.84
N ILE A 102 38.05 42.01 -86.45
CA ILE A 102 37.52 43.15 -87.18
C ILE A 102 38.70 43.77 -87.93
N THR A 103 38.55 43.94 -89.25
CA THR A 103 39.48 44.70 -90.08
C THR A 103 38.85 46.05 -90.40
N ALA A 104 39.51 47.13 -89.99
CA ALA A 104 39.16 48.49 -90.36
C ALA A 104 40.00 48.93 -91.56
N LYS A 105 39.41 49.68 -92.49
CA LYS A 105 40.09 50.22 -93.69
C LYS A 105 39.68 51.67 -93.95
N LEU A 106 40.58 52.49 -94.49
CA LEU A 106 40.24 53.85 -94.94
C LEU A 106 39.51 53.78 -96.29
N THR A 107 38.29 54.33 -96.39
CA THR A 107 37.47 54.26 -97.63
C THR A 107 38.20 54.82 -98.87
N ALA A 108 38.96 55.90 -98.71
CA ALA A 108 39.73 56.52 -99.80
C ALA A 108 41.10 55.87 -100.05
N TYR A 109 41.61 55.06 -99.11
CA TYR A 109 42.93 54.43 -99.14
C TYR A 109 42.82 52.96 -98.72
N PRO A 110 42.17 52.10 -99.53
CA PRO A 110 41.71 50.77 -99.09
C PRO A 110 42.84 49.76 -98.77
N LEU A 111 44.09 50.06 -99.10
CA LEU A 111 45.26 49.28 -98.70
C LEU A 111 45.71 49.56 -97.25
N ILE A 112 45.26 50.68 -96.68
CA ILE A 112 45.64 51.12 -95.33
C ILE A 112 44.59 50.60 -94.35
N THR A 113 45.01 49.64 -93.53
CA THR A 113 44.14 48.85 -92.66
C THR A 113 44.71 48.71 -91.25
N ALA A 114 43.82 48.49 -90.28
CA ALA A 114 44.16 48.16 -88.90
C ALA A 114 43.19 47.11 -88.36
N THR A 115 43.67 46.18 -87.54
CA THR A 115 42.87 45.05 -87.04
C THR A 115 42.62 45.10 -85.53
N ILE A 116 41.48 44.54 -85.13
CA ILE A 116 41.07 44.37 -83.73
C ILE A 116 40.62 42.92 -83.55
N SER A 117 41.23 42.19 -82.61
CA SER A 117 40.75 40.87 -82.20
C SER A 117 39.62 41.00 -81.18
N VAL A 118 38.57 40.20 -81.33
CA VAL A 118 37.44 40.15 -80.39
C VAL A 118 37.18 38.71 -79.98
N ARG A 119 37.17 38.48 -78.68
CA ARG A 119 36.78 37.22 -78.06
C ARG A 119 35.50 37.42 -77.26
N VAL A 120 34.51 36.59 -77.51
CA VAL A 120 33.22 36.61 -76.82
C VAL A 120 33.10 35.35 -75.95
N PHE A 121 32.88 35.53 -74.65
CA PHE A 121 32.68 34.44 -73.71
C PHE A 121 31.19 34.12 -73.47
N PRO A 122 30.85 32.87 -73.14
CA PRO A 122 29.53 32.51 -72.63
C PRO A 122 29.38 32.96 -71.16
N PHE A 123 28.14 33.22 -70.76
CA PHE A 123 27.79 33.80 -69.47
C PHE A 123 27.95 32.82 -68.29
N ALA A 124 28.40 33.30 -67.13
CA ALA A 124 28.62 32.49 -65.93
C ALA A 124 27.57 32.76 -64.83
N LEU A 125 26.41 32.09 -64.91
CA LEU A 125 25.50 31.95 -63.77
C LEU A 125 26.05 30.95 -62.74
N THR A 126 25.82 31.22 -61.46
CA THR A 126 26.10 30.30 -60.36
C THR A 126 24.90 30.22 -59.41
N LEU A 127 24.68 29.04 -58.82
CA LEU A 127 23.62 28.81 -57.84
C LEU A 127 24.18 27.94 -56.70
N THR A 128 24.15 28.48 -55.47
CA THR A 128 24.77 27.90 -54.28
C THR A 128 23.82 27.95 -53.07
N GLY A 129 24.16 27.25 -51.98
CA GLY A 129 23.30 27.07 -50.80
C GLY A 129 23.03 25.59 -50.50
N SER A 130 22.25 25.31 -49.46
CA SER A 130 21.92 23.92 -49.05
C SER A 130 21.20 23.13 -50.15
N ASP A 131 21.42 21.82 -50.18
CA ASP A 131 20.67 20.86 -51.01
C ASP A 131 19.48 20.24 -50.24
N GLU A 132 19.33 20.54 -48.95
CA GLU A 132 18.31 19.94 -48.06
C GLU A 132 17.63 20.98 -47.15
N VAL A 133 16.35 20.74 -46.84
CA VAL A 133 15.53 21.52 -45.87
C VAL A 133 14.48 20.59 -45.23
N PHE A 134 14.01 20.88 -44.02
CA PHE A 134 12.88 20.16 -43.42
C PHE A 134 11.52 20.80 -43.79
N VAL A 135 10.44 20.03 -43.74
CA VAL A 135 9.07 20.56 -43.87
C VAL A 135 8.82 21.63 -42.80
N GLY A 136 8.36 22.81 -43.22
CA GLY A 136 8.15 23.99 -42.38
C GLY A 136 9.38 24.88 -42.17
N GLU A 137 10.58 24.44 -42.55
CA GLU A 137 11.82 25.21 -42.43
C GLU A 137 12.19 25.98 -43.72
N GLU A 138 13.17 26.87 -43.59
CA GLU A 138 13.62 27.77 -44.64
C GLU A 138 15.14 27.74 -44.79
N ILE A 139 15.63 27.62 -46.02
CA ILE A 139 17.05 27.76 -46.38
C ILE A 139 17.24 28.94 -47.34
N SER A 140 18.43 29.55 -47.32
CA SER A 140 18.80 30.55 -48.32
C SER A 140 19.66 29.92 -49.41
N LEU A 141 19.20 30.04 -50.65
CA LEU A 141 20.04 29.88 -51.83
C LEU A 141 20.64 31.24 -52.22
N THR A 142 21.81 31.21 -52.84
CA THR A 142 22.47 32.40 -53.38
C THR A 142 22.81 32.14 -54.84
N ALA A 143 22.17 32.90 -55.71
CA ALA A 143 22.55 33.02 -57.12
C ALA A 143 23.52 34.19 -57.27
N THR A 144 24.55 34.04 -58.10
CA THR A 144 25.32 35.20 -58.57
C THR A 144 25.45 35.23 -60.08
N ASP A 145 25.28 36.44 -60.60
CA ASP A 145 25.55 36.89 -61.95
C ASP A 145 26.89 37.64 -61.89
N ARG A 146 27.91 37.17 -62.62
CA ARG A 146 29.28 37.66 -62.46
C ARG A 146 29.45 39.15 -62.77
N ASN A 147 28.64 39.70 -63.67
CA ASN A 147 28.84 41.04 -64.24
C ASN A 147 27.73 42.05 -63.87
N LYS A 148 26.72 41.62 -63.10
CA LYS A 148 25.65 42.48 -62.56
C LYS A 148 25.32 42.09 -61.10
N PRO A 149 25.95 42.73 -60.10
CA PRO A 149 25.70 42.40 -58.68
C PRO A 149 24.28 42.77 -58.20
N ASP A 150 23.56 43.64 -58.91
CA ASP A 150 22.23 44.14 -58.52
C ASP A 150 21.08 43.17 -58.88
N ASN A 151 21.15 41.92 -58.42
CA ASN A 151 20.09 40.89 -58.45
C ASN A 151 19.24 40.82 -59.75
N ILE A 152 19.86 40.35 -60.83
CA ILE A 152 19.27 40.34 -62.19
C ILE A 152 18.63 38.99 -62.59
N VAL A 153 18.54 38.03 -61.65
CA VAL A 153 17.89 36.71 -61.87
C VAL A 153 16.45 36.65 -61.37
N VAL A 154 15.59 35.91 -62.09
CA VAL A 154 14.26 35.48 -61.62
C VAL A 154 14.39 34.11 -60.97
N TRP A 155 13.82 33.95 -59.78
CA TRP A 155 13.68 32.66 -59.08
C TRP A 155 12.33 32.00 -59.41
N GLU A 156 12.34 30.68 -59.62
CA GLU A 156 11.17 29.87 -59.88
C GLU A 156 11.29 28.52 -59.15
N SER A 157 10.21 28.02 -58.53
CA SER A 157 10.13 26.63 -58.09
C SER A 157 9.29 25.85 -59.10
N LEU A 158 9.83 24.73 -59.58
CA LEU A 158 9.11 23.81 -60.48
C LEU A 158 8.18 22.86 -59.71
N ASN A 159 8.29 22.83 -58.37
CA ASN A 159 7.52 21.98 -57.49
C ASN A 159 7.01 22.76 -56.26
N PRO A 160 6.19 23.82 -56.44
CA PRO A 160 5.78 24.72 -55.36
C PRO A 160 5.06 24.01 -54.20
N ASN A 161 4.37 22.89 -54.46
CA ASN A 161 3.71 22.08 -53.43
C ASN A 161 4.70 21.29 -52.54
N ILE A 162 5.96 21.16 -52.94
CA ILE A 162 7.04 20.48 -52.20
C ILE A 162 7.94 21.54 -51.56
N ALA A 163 8.37 22.55 -52.32
CA ALA A 163 9.03 23.74 -51.79
C ALA A 163 8.77 24.99 -52.65
N THR A 164 8.58 26.15 -52.04
CA THR A 164 8.53 27.46 -52.75
C THR A 164 9.86 28.20 -52.62
N VAL A 165 10.15 29.10 -53.55
CA VAL A 165 11.28 30.05 -53.45
C VAL A 165 10.78 31.49 -53.58
N ASP A 166 11.34 32.42 -52.81
CA ASP A 166 11.06 33.85 -52.90
C ASP A 166 12.02 34.59 -53.87
N GLN A 167 11.75 35.88 -54.11
CA GLN A 167 12.55 36.72 -55.00
C GLN A 167 14.01 36.95 -54.53
N ASN A 168 14.34 36.58 -53.29
CA ASN A 168 15.66 36.73 -52.69
C ASN A 168 16.44 35.39 -52.66
N GLY A 169 15.85 34.28 -53.14
CA GLY A 169 16.44 32.94 -53.07
C GLY A 169 16.13 32.17 -51.79
N LYS A 170 15.21 32.65 -50.95
CA LYS A 170 14.76 31.96 -49.73
C LYS A 170 13.81 30.82 -50.11
N VAL A 171 14.16 29.57 -49.82
CA VAL A 171 13.38 28.37 -50.12
C VAL A 171 12.70 27.86 -48.85
N THR A 172 11.39 27.66 -48.89
CA THR A 172 10.56 27.12 -47.80
C THR A 172 10.08 25.72 -48.16
N GLY A 173 10.27 24.72 -47.30
CA GLY A 173 9.77 23.35 -47.49
C GLY A 173 8.31 23.19 -47.04
N HIS A 174 7.47 22.56 -47.86
CA HIS A 174 6.01 22.39 -47.60
C HIS A 174 5.57 20.93 -47.48
N ALA A 175 6.20 20.01 -48.19
CA ALA A 175 5.93 18.57 -48.13
C ALA A 175 7.20 17.80 -48.48
N SER A 176 7.39 16.59 -47.93
CA SER A 176 8.58 15.81 -48.20
C SER A 176 8.64 15.29 -49.65
N GLY A 177 9.86 15.24 -50.20
CA GLY A 177 10.10 14.90 -51.60
C GLY A 177 11.26 15.67 -52.21
N LEU A 178 11.28 15.76 -53.54
CA LEU A 178 12.30 16.48 -54.30
C LEU A 178 11.68 17.67 -55.03
N ALA A 179 12.23 18.87 -54.82
CA ALA A 179 11.83 20.09 -55.50
C ALA A 179 12.97 20.66 -56.34
N THR A 180 12.72 21.03 -57.59
CA THR A 180 13.71 21.71 -58.43
C THR A 180 13.48 23.23 -58.37
N ILE A 181 14.51 23.97 -57.97
CA ILE A 181 14.55 25.43 -58.01
C ILE A 181 15.35 25.87 -59.24
N ARG A 182 14.74 26.75 -60.05
CA ARG A 182 15.35 27.35 -61.24
C ARG A 182 15.69 28.82 -60.98
N ILE A 183 16.80 29.27 -61.53
CA ILE A 183 17.10 30.69 -61.75
C ILE A 183 17.18 30.99 -63.25
N SER A 184 16.76 32.19 -63.65
CA SER A 184 16.81 32.68 -65.04
C SER A 184 17.37 34.10 -65.10
N SER A 185 18.44 34.36 -65.86
CA SER A 185 18.93 35.74 -66.06
C SER A 185 17.92 36.56 -66.85
N THR A 186 17.50 37.72 -66.33
CA THR A 186 16.59 38.61 -67.06
C THR A 186 17.22 39.24 -68.30
N VAL A 187 18.56 39.29 -68.40
CA VAL A 187 19.30 39.80 -69.57
C VAL A 187 19.47 38.71 -70.61
N SER A 188 20.26 37.68 -70.33
CA SER A 188 20.67 36.68 -71.33
C SER A 188 19.65 35.55 -71.56
N LYS A 189 18.61 35.45 -70.70
CA LYS A 189 17.63 34.35 -70.64
C LYS A 189 18.24 32.96 -70.39
N ALA A 190 19.54 32.88 -70.07
CA ALA A 190 20.17 31.65 -69.60
C ALA A 190 19.55 31.20 -68.27
N THR A 191 19.43 29.88 -68.08
CA THR A 191 18.84 29.26 -66.89
C THR A 191 19.84 28.34 -66.18
N LEU A 192 19.62 28.09 -64.89
CA LEU A 192 20.32 27.10 -64.09
C LEU A 192 19.36 26.52 -63.05
N GLU A 193 19.49 25.23 -62.73
CA GLU A 193 18.60 24.49 -61.84
C GLU A 193 19.37 23.81 -60.71
N LYS A 194 18.77 23.72 -59.52
CA LYS A 194 19.27 23.00 -58.34
C LYS A 194 18.13 22.22 -57.71
N ASN A 195 18.37 20.95 -57.37
CA ASN A 195 17.41 20.12 -56.67
C ASN A 195 17.57 20.31 -55.16
N ILE A 196 16.44 20.39 -54.46
CA ILE A 196 16.34 20.50 -53.00
C ILE A 196 15.55 19.29 -52.50
N ILE A 197 16.14 18.55 -51.55
CA ILE A 197 15.49 17.44 -50.85
C ILE A 197 14.75 18.02 -49.65
N VAL A 198 13.42 17.98 -49.69
CA VAL A 198 12.59 18.31 -48.53
C VAL A 198 12.39 17.04 -47.72
N LYS A 199 12.84 17.05 -46.47
CA LYS A 199 12.73 15.92 -45.53
C LYS A 199 11.59 16.15 -44.55
N ASP A 200 10.92 15.09 -44.15
CA ASP A 200 10.09 15.12 -42.95
C ASP A 200 10.98 15.38 -41.72
N ARG A 201 10.51 16.23 -40.81
CA ARG A 201 11.22 16.56 -39.57
C ARG A 201 11.25 15.29 -38.69
N PRO A 202 12.40 14.92 -38.08
CA PRO A 202 12.48 13.71 -37.28
C PRO A 202 11.46 13.72 -36.13
N PHE A 203 10.96 12.54 -35.78
CA PHE A 203 9.99 12.33 -34.71
C PHE A 203 10.57 12.82 -33.36
N ALA A 204 9.77 13.60 -32.63
CA ALA A 204 10.26 14.48 -31.55
C ALA A 204 9.56 14.30 -30.20
N LEU A 205 8.68 13.30 -30.06
CA LEU A 205 8.11 12.97 -28.74
C LEU A 205 9.15 12.23 -27.90
N THR A 206 9.35 12.68 -26.66
CA THR A 206 10.10 11.94 -25.64
C THR A 206 9.20 11.64 -24.44
N LEU A 207 9.41 10.49 -23.78
CA LEU A 207 8.67 10.11 -22.57
C LEU A 207 9.62 9.37 -21.63
N THR A 208 9.93 9.99 -20.48
CA THR A 208 10.93 9.51 -19.52
C THR A 208 10.42 9.59 -18.08
N GLY A 209 11.11 8.93 -17.14
CA GLY A 209 10.70 8.81 -15.73
C GLY A 209 10.69 7.36 -15.24
N SER A 210 10.25 7.14 -14.01
CA SER A 210 10.17 5.80 -13.39
C SER A 210 9.25 4.85 -14.17
N ASP A 211 9.59 3.57 -14.20
CA ASP A 211 8.72 2.48 -14.69
C ASP A 211 7.86 1.85 -13.58
N GLU A 212 8.08 2.24 -12.31
CA GLU A 212 7.39 1.69 -11.14
C GLU A 212 6.85 2.79 -10.21
N VAL A 213 5.70 2.53 -9.58
CA VAL A 213 5.09 3.33 -8.51
C VAL A 213 4.35 2.40 -7.53
N PHE A 214 4.24 2.78 -6.26
CA PHE A 214 3.43 2.03 -5.28
C PHE A 214 1.98 2.52 -5.25
N VAL A 215 1.04 1.65 -4.88
CA VAL A 215 -0.35 2.05 -4.58
C VAL A 215 -0.36 3.14 -3.50
N GLY A 216 -1.09 4.23 -3.76
CA GLY A 216 -1.16 5.40 -2.89
C GLY A 216 0.02 6.38 -3.01
N GLU A 217 1.09 6.04 -3.72
CA GLU A 217 2.26 6.88 -3.96
C GLU A 217 2.23 7.52 -5.36
N GLU A 218 3.15 8.45 -5.59
CA GLU A 218 3.20 9.29 -6.79
C GLU A 218 4.61 9.31 -7.43
N ILE A 219 4.67 9.33 -8.76
CA ILE A 219 5.88 9.59 -9.55
C ILE A 219 5.62 10.71 -10.56
N THR A 220 6.69 11.30 -11.09
CA THR A 220 6.60 12.25 -12.22
C THR A 220 7.23 11.62 -13.47
N LEU A 221 6.47 11.61 -14.57
CA LEU A 221 6.97 11.39 -15.91
C LEU A 221 7.24 12.73 -16.59
N ILE A 222 8.23 12.75 -17.48
CA ILE A 222 8.59 13.92 -18.29
C ILE A 222 8.31 13.55 -19.75
N GLY A 223 7.33 14.22 -20.34
CA GLY A 223 6.98 14.15 -21.75
C GLY A 223 7.38 15.45 -22.45
N THR A 224 8.00 15.37 -23.64
CA THR A 224 8.29 16.53 -24.49
C THR A 224 7.82 16.32 -25.91
N ASP A 225 7.64 17.42 -26.63
CA ASP A 225 7.51 17.48 -28.08
C ASP A 225 8.40 18.59 -28.63
N ASP A 226 9.59 18.22 -29.08
CA ASP A 226 10.58 19.19 -29.59
C ASP A 226 10.17 19.78 -30.97
N ASN A 227 9.06 19.30 -31.56
CA ASN A 227 8.44 19.90 -32.74
C ASN A 227 7.46 21.04 -32.40
N ASN A 228 6.95 21.11 -31.18
CA ASN A 228 6.04 22.15 -30.69
C ASN A 228 6.82 23.32 -30.03
N PRO A 229 6.68 24.58 -30.46
CA PRO A 229 7.40 25.71 -29.86
C PRO A 229 7.08 25.96 -28.38
N ASP A 230 5.91 25.53 -27.91
CA ASP A 230 5.50 25.63 -26.50
C ASP A 230 5.82 24.34 -25.69
N ASN A 231 6.33 23.28 -26.34
CA ASN A 231 6.64 21.98 -25.74
C ASN A 231 5.47 21.35 -24.94
N ILE A 232 4.24 21.50 -25.44
CA ILE A 232 3.02 20.98 -24.81
C ILE A 232 2.69 19.59 -25.36
N VAL A 233 2.54 18.63 -24.45
CA VAL A 233 2.00 17.29 -24.71
C VAL A 233 0.72 17.04 -23.90
N PHE A 234 -0.16 16.18 -24.41
CA PHE A 234 -1.33 15.69 -23.71
C PHE A 234 -1.04 14.36 -23.02
N TRP A 235 -1.59 14.16 -21.82
CA TRP A 235 -1.40 12.95 -21.02
C TRP A 235 -2.69 12.12 -20.95
N GLU A 236 -2.58 10.82 -21.18
CA GLU A 236 -3.67 9.85 -21.08
C GLU A 236 -3.19 8.62 -20.28
N SER A 237 -3.99 8.12 -19.35
CA SER A 237 -3.81 6.78 -18.77
C SER A 237 -4.82 5.84 -19.41
N LEU A 238 -4.34 4.71 -19.93
CA LEU A 238 -5.21 3.72 -20.59
C LEU A 238 -6.00 2.85 -19.59
N ASP A 239 -5.66 2.88 -18.30
CA ASP A 239 -6.55 2.42 -17.23
C ASP A 239 -6.41 3.27 -15.94
N PRO A 240 -7.26 4.30 -15.78
CA PRO A 240 -7.34 5.11 -14.57
C PRO A 240 -7.62 4.36 -13.26
N HIS A 241 -8.07 3.09 -13.31
CA HIS A 241 -8.27 2.28 -12.10
C HIS A 241 -6.97 1.66 -11.58
N ILE A 242 -5.94 1.55 -12.42
CA ILE A 242 -4.60 1.06 -12.05
C ILE A 242 -3.69 2.24 -11.71
N ALA A 243 -3.62 3.27 -12.57
CA ALA A 243 -3.00 4.54 -12.22
C ALA A 243 -3.63 5.73 -12.96
N THR A 244 -3.74 6.87 -12.29
CA THR A 244 -4.14 8.16 -12.90
C THR A 244 -2.91 8.98 -13.27
N VAL A 245 -2.98 9.79 -14.34
CA VAL A 245 -1.96 10.78 -14.70
C VAL A 245 -2.58 12.17 -14.80
N ASP A 246 -1.89 13.21 -14.33
CA ASP A 246 -2.31 14.60 -14.46
C ASP A 246 -1.68 15.31 -15.68
N GLN A 247 -2.13 16.55 -15.95
CA GLN A 247 -1.63 17.36 -17.07
C GLN A 247 -0.14 17.72 -17.01
N ASN A 248 0.54 17.46 -15.88
CA ASN A 248 1.94 17.75 -15.63
C ASN A 248 2.81 16.46 -15.64
N GLY A 249 2.24 15.31 -16.04
CA GLY A 249 2.92 14.01 -16.03
C GLY A 249 3.01 13.36 -14.65
N LYS A 250 2.27 13.85 -13.64
CA LYS A 250 2.24 13.26 -12.30
C LYS A 250 1.36 12.01 -12.32
N VAL A 251 1.95 10.83 -12.10
CA VAL A 251 1.25 9.55 -12.07
C VAL A 251 1.02 9.10 -10.62
N THR A 252 -0.20 8.67 -10.29
CA THR A 252 -0.59 8.20 -8.95
C THR A 252 -1.04 6.74 -9.03
N GLY A 253 -0.44 5.86 -8.23
CA GLY A 253 -0.82 4.45 -8.20
C GLY A 253 -2.15 4.22 -7.47
N GLN A 254 -3.14 3.63 -8.15
CA GLN A 254 -4.50 3.41 -7.63
C GLN A 254 -4.74 1.93 -7.24
N ALA A 255 -4.30 1.00 -8.07
CA ALA A 255 -4.38 -0.45 -7.80
C ALA A 255 -3.20 -1.20 -8.44
N SER A 256 -2.81 -2.33 -7.87
CA SER A 256 -1.66 -3.10 -8.36
C SER A 256 -1.91 -3.71 -9.75
N GLY A 257 -0.99 -3.50 -10.69
CA GLY A 257 -1.13 -3.97 -12.06
C GLY A 257 -0.10 -3.38 -13.03
N LEU A 258 -0.36 -3.53 -14.33
CA LEU A 258 0.37 -2.87 -15.42
C LEU A 258 -0.59 -1.91 -16.13
N VAL A 259 -0.15 -0.68 -16.37
CA VAL A 259 -0.94 0.34 -17.08
C VAL A 259 -0.06 1.13 -18.04
N THR A 260 -0.56 1.39 -19.24
CA THR A 260 0.12 2.27 -20.19
C THR A 260 -0.27 3.71 -19.92
N ILE A 261 0.73 4.58 -19.74
CA ILE A 261 0.59 6.02 -19.90
C ILE A 261 0.98 6.39 -21.32
N ARG A 262 0.12 7.14 -22.01
CA ARG A 262 0.31 7.64 -23.37
C ARG A 262 0.50 9.16 -23.34
N ILE A 263 1.36 9.66 -24.22
CA ILE A 263 1.40 11.07 -24.60
C ILE A 263 1.10 11.27 -26.08
N SER A 264 0.51 12.43 -26.41
CA SER A 264 0.26 12.89 -27.78
C SER A 264 0.47 14.41 -27.92
N SER A 265 0.47 14.93 -29.14
CA SER A 265 0.72 16.34 -29.45
C SER A 265 -0.36 16.93 -30.38
N PHE A 266 -0.42 18.26 -30.43
CA PHE A 266 -1.18 19.00 -31.45
C PHE A 266 -0.52 18.98 -32.85
N VAL A 267 0.81 18.88 -32.93
CA VAL A 267 1.54 19.04 -34.21
C VAL A 267 1.95 17.71 -34.87
N SER A 268 1.84 16.59 -34.17
CA SER A 268 2.05 15.24 -34.71
C SER A 268 0.85 14.34 -34.47
N THR A 269 0.44 13.56 -35.49
CA THR A 269 -0.60 12.52 -35.35
C THR A 269 -0.12 11.25 -34.64
N GLU A 270 1.14 11.21 -34.23
CA GLU A 270 1.78 10.09 -33.53
C GLU A 270 1.66 10.22 -32.01
N THR A 271 1.84 9.09 -31.31
CA THR A 271 1.68 8.97 -29.86
C THR A 271 2.81 8.12 -29.29
N LEU A 272 3.32 8.46 -28.11
CA LEU A 272 4.34 7.68 -27.41
C LEU A 272 3.78 7.08 -26.12
N GLU A 273 4.14 5.84 -25.82
CA GLU A 273 3.58 5.05 -24.72
C GLU A 273 4.68 4.51 -23.78
N LYS A 274 4.40 4.49 -22.48
CA LYS A 274 5.26 3.92 -21.43
C LYS A 274 4.40 3.08 -20.48
N THR A 275 4.75 1.82 -20.31
CA THR A 275 4.11 0.94 -19.33
C THR A 275 4.64 1.23 -17.93
N ILE A 276 3.75 1.45 -16.98
CA ILE A 276 4.04 1.64 -15.56
C ILE A 276 3.56 0.40 -14.79
N THR A 277 4.41 -0.10 -13.90
CA THR A 277 4.08 -1.18 -12.96
C THR A 277 3.66 -0.57 -11.63
N VAL A 278 2.43 -0.85 -11.21
CA VAL A 278 1.91 -0.43 -9.91
C VAL A 278 2.06 -1.57 -8.91
N LEU A 279 2.86 -1.36 -7.87
CA LEU A 279 3.21 -2.36 -6.87
C LEU A 279 2.45 -2.14 -5.55
N VAL A 280 2.23 -3.21 -4.79
CA VAL A 280 1.75 -3.12 -3.40
C VAL A 280 2.98 -2.91 -2.50
N PRO A 281 3.06 -1.83 -1.70
CA PRO A 281 4.16 -1.64 -0.76
C PRO A 281 4.09 -2.65 0.39
N ALA A 282 5.24 -3.07 0.90
CA ALA A 282 5.32 -4.01 2.02
C ALA A 282 4.80 -3.36 3.31
N PRO A 283 4.05 -4.10 4.16
CA PRO A 283 3.57 -3.58 5.43
C PRO A 283 4.72 -3.36 6.42
N VAL A 284 4.70 -2.24 7.14
CA VAL A 284 5.73 -1.87 8.14
C VAL A 284 5.18 -1.70 9.56
N ALA A 285 3.87 -1.43 9.71
CA ALA A 285 3.20 -1.33 11.00
C ALA A 285 1.70 -1.62 10.86
N ILE A 286 1.01 -1.88 11.98
CA ILE A 286 -0.45 -1.89 12.05
C ILE A 286 -0.88 -1.00 13.23
N GLU A 287 -1.68 0.01 12.96
CA GLU A 287 -2.39 0.76 13.99
C GLU A 287 -3.70 0.03 14.33
N VAL A 288 -4.04 -0.08 15.62
CA VAL A 288 -5.27 -0.72 16.10
C VAL A 288 -5.97 0.18 17.10
N ASN A 289 -7.26 0.45 16.89
CA ASN A 289 -8.06 1.29 17.78
C ASN A 289 -9.48 0.75 17.96
N ALA A 290 -10.08 0.96 19.13
CA ALA A 290 -11.50 0.66 19.34
C ALA A 290 -12.39 1.69 18.62
N LYS A 291 -13.55 1.24 18.10
CA LYS A 291 -14.58 2.13 17.51
C LYS A 291 -15.28 3.01 18.56
N THR A 292 -15.29 2.57 19.82
CA THR A 292 -15.79 3.30 21.00
C THR A 292 -14.85 3.02 22.16
N ALA A 293 -14.44 4.05 22.90
CA ALA A 293 -13.62 3.89 24.10
C ALA A 293 -14.39 3.20 25.24
N GLY A 294 -13.65 2.73 26.25
CA GLY A 294 -14.21 2.12 27.47
C GLY A 294 -14.84 3.14 28.45
N PRO A 295 -15.25 2.70 29.65
CA PRO A 295 -15.01 1.37 30.23
C PRO A 295 -15.75 0.23 29.51
N TYR A 296 -15.09 -0.91 29.37
CA TYR A 296 -15.66 -2.13 28.80
C TYR A 296 -16.17 -3.04 29.91
N LYS A 297 -17.25 -3.79 29.65
CA LYS A 297 -17.86 -4.68 30.64
C LYS A 297 -18.12 -6.08 30.09
N SER A 298 -18.06 -7.08 30.97
CA SER A 298 -18.42 -8.46 30.64
C SER A 298 -19.83 -8.56 30.04
N PHE A 299 -20.02 -9.53 29.13
CA PHE A 299 -21.19 -9.69 28.26
C PHE A 299 -21.44 -8.55 27.25
N GLY A 300 -20.61 -7.49 27.25
CA GLY A 300 -20.56 -6.46 26.21
C GLY A 300 -19.78 -6.89 24.96
N ASN A 301 -19.65 -5.99 23.99
CA ASN A 301 -18.79 -6.15 22.81
C ASN A 301 -18.37 -4.79 22.24
N VAL A 302 -17.26 -4.77 21.50
CA VAL A 302 -16.78 -3.60 20.74
C VAL A 302 -16.27 -4.06 19.36
N THR A 303 -16.32 -3.20 18.35
CA THR A 303 -15.61 -3.44 17.09
C THR A 303 -14.30 -2.67 17.10
N LEU A 304 -13.19 -3.34 16.84
CA LEU A 304 -11.91 -2.70 16.56
C LEU A 304 -11.88 -2.20 15.10
N LYS A 305 -11.04 -1.21 14.86
CA LYS A 305 -10.52 -0.85 13.54
C LYS A 305 -9.03 -1.12 13.54
N HIS A 306 -8.49 -1.37 12.35
CA HIS A 306 -7.07 -1.39 12.10
C HIS A 306 -6.74 -0.59 10.84
N GLN A 307 -5.48 -0.19 10.71
CA GLN A 307 -4.90 0.32 9.48
C GLN A 307 -3.49 -0.24 9.35
N VAL A 308 -3.21 -0.94 8.24
CA VAL A 308 -1.85 -1.39 7.90
C VAL A 308 -1.14 -0.23 7.20
N LEU A 309 0.10 0.05 7.59
CA LEU A 309 0.90 1.15 7.04
C LEU A 309 2.03 0.62 6.14
N PRO A 310 2.39 1.33 5.05
CA PRO A 310 1.72 2.52 4.50
C PRO A 310 0.32 2.20 3.96
N SER A 311 -0.53 3.21 3.73
CA SER A 311 -1.97 3.02 3.43
C SER A 311 -2.26 2.26 2.12
N GLY A 312 -1.30 2.19 1.19
CA GLY A 312 -1.41 1.35 -0.01
C GLY A 312 -1.02 -0.12 0.19
N ALA A 313 -0.48 -0.49 1.35
CA ALA A 313 -0.14 -1.88 1.67
C ALA A 313 -1.39 -2.75 1.84
N ASP A 314 -1.21 -4.06 1.75
CA ASP A 314 -2.29 -5.02 1.97
C ASP A 314 -2.89 -4.87 3.39
N GLN A 315 -4.19 -4.58 3.45
CA GLN A 315 -4.93 -4.31 4.69
C GLN A 315 -5.47 -5.59 5.36
N SER A 316 -5.15 -6.79 4.85
CA SER A 316 -5.58 -8.06 5.42
C SER A 316 -4.85 -8.40 6.73
N VAL A 317 -5.63 -8.71 7.76
CA VAL A 317 -5.13 -9.08 9.09
C VAL A 317 -5.84 -10.30 9.64
N THR A 318 -5.13 -11.08 10.44
CA THR A 318 -5.69 -12.11 11.31
C THR A 318 -5.75 -11.58 12.73
N TRP A 319 -6.91 -11.72 13.39
CA TRP A 319 -7.11 -11.30 14.77
C TRP A 319 -6.81 -12.43 15.77
N LEU A 320 -6.19 -12.08 16.90
CA LEU A 320 -5.88 -12.97 18.01
C LEU A 320 -6.30 -12.32 19.34
N SER A 321 -6.69 -13.13 20.32
CA SER A 321 -6.88 -12.72 21.71
C SER A 321 -5.87 -13.43 22.60
N SER A 322 -5.21 -12.69 23.50
CA SER A 322 -4.28 -13.29 24.47
C SER A 322 -4.99 -14.15 25.53
N ASN A 323 -6.29 -13.96 25.74
CA ASN A 323 -7.10 -14.83 26.57
C ASN A 323 -8.57 -14.94 26.07
N PRO A 324 -8.89 -15.98 25.27
CA PRO A 324 -10.25 -16.28 24.83
C PRO A 324 -11.28 -16.56 25.94
N GLU A 325 -10.86 -16.83 27.19
CA GLU A 325 -11.80 -16.96 28.33
C GLU A 325 -12.25 -15.59 28.89
N ILE A 326 -11.48 -14.52 28.63
CA ILE A 326 -11.82 -13.13 29.01
C ILE A 326 -12.55 -12.45 27.86
N ALA A 327 -12.01 -12.51 26.63
CA ALA A 327 -12.67 -11.99 25.44
C ALA A 327 -12.27 -12.75 24.16
N THR A 328 -13.24 -12.99 23.28
CA THR A 328 -13.00 -13.53 21.94
C THR A 328 -13.03 -12.40 20.89
N VAL A 329 -12.38 -12.61 19.75
CA VAL A 329 -12.40 -11.69 18.60
C VAL A 329 -12.73 -12.46 17.33
N ASP A 330 -13.58 -11.91 16.46
CA ASP A 330 -13.89 -12.49 15.15
C ASP A 330 -13.04 -11.89 14.02
N ALA A 331 -13.17 -12.46 12.81
CA ALA A 331 -12.42 -12.02 11.63
C ALA A 331 -12.77 -10.58 11.17
N GLN A 332 -13.81 -9.96 11.71
CA GLN A 332 -14.21 -8.58 11.45
C GLN A 332 -13.74 -7.63 12.58
N GLY A 333 -12.89 -8.10 13.49
CA GLY A 333 -12.38 -7.31 14.61
C GLY A 333 -13.42 -7.03 15.69
N LYS A 334 -14.56 -7.73 15.70
CA LYS A 334 -15.54 -7.60 16.78
C LYS A 334 -15.11 -8.44 17.96
N VAL A 335 -14.78 -7.76 19.05
CA VAL A 335 -14.37 -8.34 20.33
C VAL A 335 -15.60 -8.50 21.22
N SER A 336 -15.84 -9.71 21.71
CA SER A 336 -16.95 -10.04 22.61
C SER A 336 -16.40 -10.36 23.99
N PHE A 337 -16.84 -9.59 25.00
CA PHE A 337 -16.32 -9.68 26.37
C PHE A 337 -17.09 -10.76 27.13
N LEU A 338 -16.39 -11.76 27.67
CA LEU A 338 -16.99 -12.91 28.36
C LEU A 338 -16.86 -12.80 29.88
N LYS A 339 -15.70 -12.37 30.38
CA LYS A 339 -15.38 -12.27 31.81
C LYS A 339 -14.55 -11.02 32.10
N ILE A 340 -14.37 -10.70 33.38
CA ILE A 340 -13.49 -9.62 33.81
C ILE A 340 -12.01 -9.95 33.59
N GLY A 341 -11.20 -8.90 33.55
CA GLY A 341 -9.73 -8.98 33.52
C GLY A 341 -9.12 -8.14 32.40
N GLU A 342 -7.80 -8.20 32.30
CA GLU A 342 -7.04 -7.60 31.22
C GLU A 342 -6.87 -8.61 30.08
N VAL A 343 -7.04 -8.16 28.83
CA VAL A 343 -6.84 -8.96 27.63
C VAL A 343 -6.22 -8.09 26.53
N GLU A 344 -5.30 -8.66 25.77
CA GLU A 344 -4.74 -8.01 24.59
C GLU A 344 -5.36 -8.62 23.34
N ILE A 345 -5.79 -7.76 22.41
CA ILE A 345 -6.28 -8.16 21.10
C ILE A 345 -5.27 -7.69 20.04
N THR A 346 -4.74 -8.63 19.28
CA THR A 346 -3.67 -8.42 18.29
C THR A 346 -4.20 -8.57 16.87
N ALA A 347 -3.89 -7.61 16.00
CA ALA A 347 -3.97 -7.76 14.55
C ALA A 347 -2.58 -8.18 14.02
N ILE A 348 -2.54 -9.18 13.14
CA ILE A 348 -1.32 -9.72 12.53
C ILE A 348 -1.47 -9.64 11.01
N SER A 349 -0.54 -8.99 10.30
CA SER A 349 -0.62 -8.89 8.82
C SER A 349 -0.53 -10.27 8.18
N GLN A 350 -1.39 -10.57 7.21
CA GLN A 350 -1.36 -11.84 6.47
C GLN A 350 -0.23 -11.90 5.43
N VAL A 351 0.38 -10.77 5.07
CA VAL A 351 1.54 -10.68 4.17
C VAL A 351 2.86 -10.86 4.92
N ASN A 352 2.94 -10.38 6.17
CA ASN A 352 4.12 -10.58 7.02
C ASN A 352 3.71 -10.68 8.49
N ASN A 353 3.65 -11.91 9.02
CA ASN A 353 3.24 -12.19 10.40
C ASN A 353 4.16 -11.55 11.47
N SER A 354 5.32 -11.01 11.10
CA SER A 354 6.20 -10.24 12.00
C SER A 354 5.67 -8.82 12.27
N ILE A 355 4.75 -8.34 11.43
CA ILE A 355 4.16 -7.00 11.51
C ILE A 355 2.81 -7.14 12.22
N ILE A 356 2.75 -6.59 13.43
CA ILE A 356 1.60 -6.69 14.34
C ILE A 356 1.19 -5.30 14.85
N GLY A 357 -0.08 -5.20 15.27
CA GLY A 357 -0.62 -4.09 16.04
C GLY A 357 -1.50 -4.65 17.14
N ALA A 358 -1.52 -4.02 18.32
CA ALA A 358 -2.21 -4.57 19.49
C ALA A 358 -2.96 -3.48 20.27
N ILE A 359 -4.04 -3.90 20.95
CA ILE A 359 -4.75 -3.07 21.92
C ILE A 359 -5.04 -3.86 23.19
N THR A 360 -4.56 -3.36 24.32
CA THR A 360 -4.89 -3.88 25.65
C THR A 360 -6.24 -3.33 26.08
N MET A 361 -7.13 -4.19 26.58
CA MET A 361 -8.45 -3.83 27.08
C MET A 361 -8.68 -4.40 28.47
N ASN A 362 -9.06 -3.52 29.38
CA ASN A 362 -9.45 -3.87 30.75
C ASN A 362 -10.97 -3.98 30.83
N ILE A 363 -11.45 -5.15 31.23
CA ILE A 363 -12.87 -5.52 31.26
C ILE A 363 -13.38 -5.53 32.71
N GLU A 364 -14.29 -4.61 33.01
CA GLU A 364 -15.01 -4.54 34.29
C GLU A 364 -16.14 -5.58 34.36
N VAL A 365 -16.65 -5.84 35.57
CA VAL A 365 -17.87 -6.63 35.74
C VAL A 365 -19.12 -5.81 35.37
N ASP A 366 -20.06 -6.41 34.64
CA ASP A 366 -21.46 -6.03 34.74
C ASP A 366 -22.19 -7.01 35.67
N PRO A 367 -22.49 -6.63 36.93
CA PRO A 367 -23.16 -7.51 37.88
C PRO A 367 -24.56 -7.94 37.43
N VAL A 368 -25.28 -7.08 36.73
CA VAL A 368 -26.64 -7.38 36.24
C VAL A 368 -26.58 -8.34 35.06
N ALA A 369 -25.60 -8.21 34.15
CA ALA A 369 -25.41 -9.15 33.06
C ALA A 369 -24.93 -10.52 33.54
N LEU A 370 -24.03 -10.57 34.52
CA LEU A 370 -23.61 -11.82 35.15
C LEU A 370 -24.78 -12.51 35.87
N ILE A 371 -25.55 -11.80 36.70
CA ILE A 371 -26.72 -12.39 37.36
C ILE A 371 -27.81 -12.83 36.35
N LYS A 372 -27.96 -12.14 35.21
CA LYS A 372 -28.81 -12.59 34.09
C LYS A 372 -28.33 -13.89 33.45
N SER A 373 -27.02 -14.09 33.26
CA SER A 373 -26.48 -15.31 32.62
C SER A 373 -26.66 -16.56 33.47
N LEU A 374 -26.85 -16.39 34.78
CA LEU A 374 -27.14 -17.46 35.74
C LEU A 374 -28.63 -17.79 35.87
N ASN A 375 -29.54 -17.10 35.15
CA ASN A 375 -30.96 -17.42 35.12
C ASN A 375 -31.22 -18.80 34.47
N VAL A 376 -32.13 -19.58 35.06
CA VAL A 376 -32.56 -20.88 34.56
C VAL A 376 -33.99 -20.74 34.04
N THR A 377 -34.13 -20.49 32.74
CA THR A 377 -35.42 -20.24 32.09
C THR A 377 -36.37 -21.44 32.20
N ASN A 378 -35.86 -22.67 32.18
CA ASN A 378 -36.63 -23.91 32.32
C ASN A 378 -35.99 -24.80 33.40
N PRO A 379 -36.36 -24.65 34.68
CA PRO A 379 -35.77 -25.43 35.78
C PRO A 379 -36.04 -26.94 35.68
N ILE A 380 -35.11 -27.72 36.22
CA ILE A 380 -35.23 -29.19 36.26
C ILE A 380 -36.45 -29.60 37.10
N VAL A 381 -37.31 -30.47 36.55
CA VAL A 381 -38.37 -31.15 37.28
C VAL A 381 -38.37 -32.61 36.84
N LYS A 382 -37.88 -33.51 37.71
CA LYS A 382 -37.81 -34.95 37.41
C LYS A 382 -37.85 -35.81 38.67
N TYR A 383 -38.24 -37.07 38.50
CA TYR A 383 -37.83 -38.11 39.44
C TYR A 383 -36.31 -38.29 39.41
N VAL A 384 -35.73 -38.50 40.59
CA VAL A 384 -34.32 -38.85 40.80
C VAL A 384 -34.26 -40.12 41.63
N THR A 385 -33.59 -41.14 41.13
CA THR A 385 -33.27 -42.35 41.91
C THR A 385 -32.04 -42.08 42.77
N THR A 386 -32.19 -42.16 44.09
CA THR A 386 -31.10 -42.15 45.07
C THR A 386 -30.72 -43.57 45.47
N TYR A 387 -29.46 -43.78 45.83
CA TYR A 387 -28.88 -45.11 46.03
C TYR A 387 -28.43 -45.38 47.47
N GLY A 388 -28.39 -46.66 47.83
CA GLY A 388 -27.92 -47.18 49.12
C GLY A 388 -28.25 -48.66 49.23
N ASN A 389 -28.61 -49.13 50.43
CA ASN A 389 -29.04 -50.53 50.63
C ASN A 389 -30.26 -50.93 49.78
N THR A 390 -31.08 -49.96 49.38
CA THR A 390 -32.13 -50.08 48.36
C THR A 390 -32.10 -48.85 47.46
N GLU A 391 -32.75 -48.91 46.30
CA GLU A 391 -33.02 -47.73 45.47
C GLU A 391 -34.30 -47.02 45.95
N LYS A 392 -34.35 -45.68 45.90
CA LYS A 392 -35.53 -44.87 46.25
C LYS A 392 -35.69 -43.73 45.26
N GLN A 393 -36.92 -43.40 44.89
CA GLN A 393 -37.21 -42.34 43.92
C GLN A 393 -37.99 -41.19 44.56
N GLN A 394 -37.51 -39.97 44.40
CA GLN A 394 -38.21 -38.75 44.84
C GLN A 394 -38.21 -37.70 43.74
N TRP A 395 -39.22 -36.81 43.76
CA TRP A 395 -39.24 -35.63 42.90
C TRP A 395 -38.15 -34.65 43.33
N VAL A 396 -37.38 -34.16 42.36
CA VAL A 396 -36.43 -33.07 42.56
C VAL A 396 -36.85 -31.90 41.68
N TYR A 397 -37.07 -30.76 42.34
CA TYR A 397 -37.39 -29.49 41.70
C TYR A 397 -36.15 -28.57 41.75
N GLY A 398 -35.74 -28.09 40.58
CA GLY A 398 -34.56 -27.26 40.37
C GLY A 398 -34.71 -25.84 40.88
N SER A 399 -33.68 -25.02 40.67
CA SER A 399 -33.67 -23.60 41.00
C SER A 399 -33.95 -22.75 39.75
N VAL A 400 -34.49 -21.54 39.96
CA VAL A 400 -34.67 -20.51 38.93
C VAL A 400 -33.35 -19.81 38.57
N SER A 401 -32.29 -20.02 39.36
CA SER A 401 -30.92 -19.57 39.08
C SER A 401 -29.91 -20.66 39.40
N LYS A 402 -28.79 -20.71 38.67
CA LYS A 402 -27.65 -21.59 38.99
C LYS A 402 -26.93 -21.20 40.29
N TYR A 403 -27.07 -19.94 40.72
CA TYR A 403 -26.48 -19.43 41.96
C TYR A 403 -27.39 -19.68 43.17
N TYR A 404 -26.79 -19.97 44.32
CA TYR A 404 -27.43 -20.05 45.62
C TYR A 404 -27.17 -18.77 46.43
N PRO A 405 -28.17 -17.89 46.62
CA PRO A 405 -28.03 -16.75 47.55
C PRO A 405 -28.12 -17.16 49.03
N GLY A 406 -28.36 -18.45 49.35
CA GLY A 406 -28.40 -18.96 50.72
C GLY A 406 -27.02 -19.27 51.31
N GLU A 407 -26.96 -19.36 52.63
CA GLU A 407 -25.71 -19.55 53.37
C GLU A 407 -25.08 -20.93 53.20
N LEU A 408 -23.74 -20.97 53.26
CA LEU A 408 -22.97 -22.20 53.25
C LEU A 408 -23.20 -23.03 54.53
N ASN A 409 -23.44 -22.38 55.67
CA ASN A 409 -23.63 -23.02 56.99
C ASN A 409 -22.53 -24.03 57.31
N LEU A 410 -21.26 -23.63 57.13
CA LEU A 410 -20.09 -24.45 57.43
C LEU A 410 -19.85 -24.55 58.95
N LYS A 411 -19.66 -25.78 59.45
CA LYS A 411 -19.22 -26.09 60.81
C LYS A 411 -17.91 -26.88 60.78
N GLU A 412 -16.87 -26.35 61.42
CA GLU A 412 -15.57 -26.99 61.55
C GLU A 412 -15.56 -27.99 62.74
N ASN A 413 -16.15 -29.16 62.54
CA ASN A 413 -16.19 -30.24 63.53
C ASN A 413 -14.99 -31.19 63.38
N ILE A 414 -13.79 -30.63 63.39
CA ILE A 414 -12.55 -31.38 63.13
C ILE A 414 -12.38 -32.51 64.16
N ILE A 415 -12.46 -33.76 63.70
CA ILE A 415 -12.41 -34.94 64.57
C ILE A 415 -10.99 -35.10 65.15
N ALA A 416 -10.86 -35.67 66.34
CA ALA A 416 -9.54 -35.94 66.93
C ALA A 416 -8.69 -36.84 66.02
N ILE A 417 -7.36 -36.70 66.08
CA ILE A 417 -6.46 -37.68 65.46
C ILE A 417 -6.69 -39.02 66.17
N THR A 418 -7.01 -40.05 65.39
CA THR A 418 -7.42 -41.34 65.94
C THR A 418 -6.21 -42.29 66.07
N PRO A 419 -6.13 -43.12 67.14
CA PRO A 419 -5.12 -44.17 67.24
C PRO A 419 -5.17 -45.15 66.06
N THR A 420 -4.12 -45.97 65.92
CA THR A 420 -4.16 -47.13 65.01
C THR A 420 -5.16 -48.18 65.52
N ILE A 421 -5.58 -49.11 64.66
CA ILE A 421 -6.63 -50.10 64.99
C ILE A 421 -6.29 -51.05 66.15
N ASP A 422 -5.00 -51.18 66.48
CA ASP A 422 -4.43 -51.93 67.60
C ASP A 422 -4.13 -51.03 68.85
N GLY A 423 -4.55 -49.77 68.81
CA GLY A 423 -4.47 -48.82 69.92
C GLY A 423 -3.12 -48.12 70.09
N GLN A 424 -2.18 -48.28 69.16
CA GLN A 424 -0.85 -47.67 69.26
C GLN A 424 -0.85 -46.18 68.89
N PRO A 425 0.13 -45.41 69.40
CA PRO A 425 0.38 -44.04 68.96
C PRO A 425 0.82 -44.02 67.49
N ASN A 426 0.16 -43.20 66.68
CA ASN A 426 0.55 -42.97 65.29
C ASN A 426 1.83 -42.11 65.23
N ALA A 427 2.96 -42.73 64.88
CA ALA A 427 4.28 -42.10 64.87
C ALA A 427 4.49 -41.06 63.75
N TYR A 428 3.52 -40.86 62.86
CA TYR A 428 3.68 -40.09 61.62
C TYR A 428 2.81 -38.82 61.56
N ILE A 429 2.22 -38.42 62.69
CA ILE A 429 1.44 -37.19 62.82
C ILE A 429 2.30 -35.97 62.42
N GLY A 430 1.78 -35.12 61.55
CA GLY A 430 2.47 -33.93 61.05
C GLY A 430 3.55 -34.20 59.99
N LEU A 431 3.82 -35.45 59.62
CA LEU A 431 4.75 -35.78 58.55
C LEU A 431 4.07 -35.70 57.18
N SER A 432 4.81 -35.23 56.17
CA SER A 432 4.37 -35.25 54.77
C SER A 432 4.25 -36.68 54.23
N TYR A 433 3.17 -36.95 53.51
CA TYR A 433 2.87 -38.27 52.94
C TYR A 433 4.00 -38.79 52.03
N THR A 434 4.27 -40.09 52.14
CA THR A 434 5.10 -40.86 51.19
C THR A 434 4.52 -42.26 50.99
N SER A 435 4.83 -42.92 49.88
CA SER A 435 4.45 -44.31 49.66
C SER A 435 5.11 -45.28 50.65
N ALA A 436 6.24 -44.89 51.28
CA ALA A 436 6.86 -45.63 52.38
C ALA A 436 6.04 -45.55 53.67
N ILE A 437 5.52 -44.36 54.01
CA ILE A 437 4.55 -44.15 55.08
C ILE A 437 3.30 -45.02 54.82
N ARG A 438 2.75 -45.02 53.60
CA ARG A 438 1.63 -45.91 53.21
C ARG A 438 1.97 -47.41 53.32
N ALA A 439 3.21 -47.80 53.03
CA ALA A 439 3.64 -49.20 53.09
C ALA A 439 3.78 -49.73 54.53
N ALA A 440 3.95 -48.85 55.52
CA ALA A 440 3.78 -49.22 56.93
C ALA A 440 2.30 -49.57 57.18
N THR A 441 2.00 -50.85 57.39
CA THR A 441 0.61 -51.39 57.38
C THR A 441 -0.26 -51.02 58.60
N GLU A 442 0.15 -50.01 59.35
CA GLU A 442 -0.38 -49.55 60.64
C GLU A 442 -1.46 -48.46 60.49
N PHE A 443 -1.57 -47.82 59.32
CA PHE A 443 -2.46 -46.70 59.01
C PHE A 443 -3.98 -46.98 58.95
N LYS A 444 -4.45 -47.95 59.73
CA LYS A 444 -5.85 -48.32 59.89
C LYS A 444 -6.51 -47.38 60.92
N THR A 445 -6.61 -46.10 60.57
CA THR A 445 -7.09 -45.00 61.44
C THR A 445 -7.91 -43.99 60.64
N VAL A 446 -8.99 -43.45 61.21
CA VAL A 446 -9.93 -42.55 60.50
C VAL A 446 -9.26 -41.22 60.13
N ARG A 447 -8.66 -40.52 61.10
CA ARG A 447 -7.82 -39.33 60.88
C ARG A 447 -6.40 -39.63 61.32
N SER A 448 -5.47 -39.65 60.38
CA SER A 448 -4.07 -39.98 60.62
C SER A 448 -3.19 -38.79 61.01
N GLY A 449 -3.61 -37.54 60.76
CA GLY A 449 -2.73 -36.38 60.94
C GLY A 449 -1.54 -36.34 59.97
N VAL A 450 -1.47 -37.24 58.97
CA VAL A 450 -0.44 -37.22 57.92
C VAL A 450 -0.79 -36.14 56.92
N LEU A 451 0.18 -35.29 56.58
CA LEU A 451 -0.01 -34.14 55.71
C LEU A 451 0.08 -34.54 54.23
N LYS A 452 -0.76 -33.94 53.39
CA LYS A 452 -0.63 -34.01 51.93
C LYS A 452 0.64 -33.28 51.49
N THR A 453 1.26 -33.73 50.40
CA THR A 453 2.36 -33.02 49.75
C THR A 453 1.89 -31.84 48.89
N ALA A 454 0.67 -31.94 48.35
CA ALA A 454 -0.05 -30.88 47.64
C ALA A 454 -1.55 -31.17 47.66
N ILE A 455 -2.38 -30.17 47.34
CA ILE A 455 -3.80 -30.35 47.01
C ILE A 455 -3.92 -30.21 45.49
N SER A 456 -4.33 -31.28 44.80
CA SER A 456 -4.41 -31.33 43.34
C SER A 456 -5.84 -31.14 42.80
N ASP A 457 -6.82 -31.76 43.45
CA ASP A 457 -8.21 -31.85 42.99
C ASP A 457 -9.19 -31.86 44.19
N ILE A 458 -10.46 -31.62 43.91
CA ILE A 458 -11.59 -31.87 44.82
C ILE A 458 -12.42 -33.00 44.22
N ILE A 459 -12.62 -34.08 44.99
CA ILE A 459 -13.41 -35.23 44.56
C ILE A 459 -14.84 -35.13 45.11
N TYR A 460 -15.79 -35.13 44.18
CA TYR A 460 -17.23 -35.25 44.42
C TYR A 460 -17.59 -36.72 44.70
N HIS A 461 -18.17 -36.96 45.87
CA HIS A 461 -18.80 -38.23 46.26
C HIS A 461 -20.29 -37.99 46.57
N ASP A 462 -21.07 -39.06 46.57
CA ASP A 462 -22.37 -39.09 47.23
C ASP A 462 -22.42 -40.22 48.25
N THR A 463 -23.12 -39.99 49.37
CA THR A 463 -22.96 -40.81 50.59
C THR A 463 -23.38 -42.27 50.44
N GLY A 464 -24.04 -42.65 49.33
CA GLY A 464 -24.58 -43.98 49.11
C GLY A 464 -25.58 -44.40 50.21
N ASN A 465 -26.25 -43.43 50.83
CA ASN A 465 -27.06 -43.65 52.02
C ASN A 465 -28.38 -42.87 51.94
N ASN A 466 -29.32 -43.37 51.15
CA ASN A 466 -30.64 -42.76 50.98
C ASN A 466 -31.63 -42.98 52.15
N ASN A 467 -31.16 -43.35 53.35
CA ASN A 467 -32.03 -43.53 54.51
C ASN A 467 -32.51 -42.20 55.07
N VAL A 468 -33.77 -42.11 55.50
CA VAL A 468 -34.37 -40.86 56.00
C VAL A 468 -33.55 -40.35 57.18
N GLY A 469 -33.07 -39.11 57.11
CA GLY A 469 -32.20 -38.53 58.15
C GLY A 469 -30.73 -38.96 58.07
N ALA A 470 -30.26 -39.55 56.97
CA ALA A 470 -28.84 -39.76 56.68
C ALA A 470 -28.16 -38.44 56.23
N ASN A 471 -28.28 -37.41 57.06
CA ASN A 471 -27.83 -36.05 56.83
C ASN A 471 -26.33 -35.86 57.20
N ALA A 472 -25.82 -34.63 57.21
CA ALA A 472 -24.41 -34.35 57.49
C ALA A 472 -24.03 -34.66 58.94
N ASP A 473 -24.89 -34.33 59.92
CA ASP A 473 -24.70 -34.64 61.35
C ASP A 473 -24.66 -36.15 61.63
N MET A 474 -25.52 -36.94 60.96
CA MET A 474 -25.46 -38.40 61.02
C MET A 474 -24.12 -38.92 60.49
N HIS A 475 -23.64 -38.42 59.35
CA HIS A 475 -22.35 -38.83 58.79
C HIS A 475 -21.15 -38.37 59.65
N ALA A 476 -21.23 -37.21 60.29
CA ALA A 476 -20.24 -36.74 61.28
C ALA A 476 -20.17 -37.63 62.53
N LYS A 477 -21.28 -38.29 62.91
CA LYS A 477 -21.31 -39.30 63.97
C LYS A 477 -20.84 -40.66 63.48
N TYR A 478 -21.14 -41.02 62.24
CA TYR A 478 -20.70 -42.28 61.62
C TYR A 478 -19.18 -42.34 61.43
N ILE A 479 -18.52 -41.25 60.99
CA ILE A 479 -17.09 -41.25 60.63
C ILE A 479 -16.19 -41.64 61.82
N VAL A 480 -16.55 -41.24 63.05
CA VAL A 480 -15.88 -41.65 64.31
C VAL A 480 -16.56 -42.85 65.00
N GLY A 481 -17.69 -43.32 64.48
CA GLY A 481 -18.48 -44.40 65.08
C GLY A 481 -17.85 -45.78 64.87
N SER A 482 -18.12 -46.71 65.79
CA SER A 482 -17.61 -48.09 65.75
C SER A 482 -17.94 -48.84 64.44
N ALA A 483 -19.04 -48.47 63.77
CA ALA A 483 -19.44 -49.02 62.46
C ALA A 483 -18.51 -48.62 61.29
N ASN A 484 -17.71 -47.57 61.43
CA ASN A 484 -16.60 -47.24 60.53
C ASN A 484 -15.27 -47.75 61.12
N PHE A 485 -15.05 -47.44 62.41
CA PHE A 485 -13.78 -47.61 63.12
C PHE A 485 -13.32 -49.08 63.24
N ASN A 486 -14.24 -50.01 63.54
CA ASN A 486 -13.90 -51.41 63.81
C ASN A 486 -13.67 -52.24 62.53
N THR A 487 -13.46 -51.60 61.38
CA THR A 487 -13.24 -52.26 60.10
C THR A 487 -11.81 -52.06 59.61
N TYR A 488 -11.26 -53.05 58.89
CA TYR A 488 -9.94 -52.93 58.26
C TYR A 488 -9.89 -51.91 57.09
N ARG A 489 -10.98 -51.15 56.87
CA ARG A 489 -11.15 -50.12 55.83
C ARG A 489 -11.82 -48.86 56.40
N ALA A 490 -11.39 -48.41 57.58
CA ALA A 490 -11.86 -47.16 58.18
C ALA A 490 -11.77 -46.01 57.17
N ARG A 491 -12.91 -45.42 56.82
CA ARG A 491 -13.04 -44.42 55.74
C ARG A 491 -12.97 -43.01 56.31
N SER A 492 -12.47 -42.06 55.52
CA SER A 492 -12.56 -40.65 55.87
C SER A 492 -12.54 -39.74 54.64
N TRP A 493 -13.17 -38.58 54.80
CA TRP A 493 -13.35 -37.52 53.81
C TRP A 493 -13.38 -36.19 54.56
N HIS A 494 -13.15 -35.09 53.85
CA HIS A 494 -12.96 -33.79 54.47
C HIS A 494 -14.28 -33.13 54.85
N TYR A 495 -15.31 -33.22 54.00
CA TYR A 495 -16.58 -32.54 54.18
C TYR A 495 -17.79 -33.46 53.94
N THR A 496 -18.89 -33.24 54.66
CA THR A 496 -20.23 -33.73 54.26
C THR A 496 -21.20 -32.56 54.13
N VAL A 497 -22.05 -32.60 53.10
CA VAL A 497 -23.04 -31.56 52.77
C VAL A 497 -24.44 -32.13 52.75
N ASP A 498 -25.39 -31.46 53.41
CA ASP A 498 -26.83 -31.76 53.31
C ASP A 498 -27.66 -30.53 52.88
N ASP A 499 -28.99 -30.62 52.99
CA ASP A 499 -29.92 -29.56 52.59
C ASP A 499 -29.95 -28.36 53.54
N LYS A 500 -29.25 -28.43 54.69
CA LYS A 500 -29.17 -27.38 55.72
C LYS A 500 -27.75 -26.87 55.97
N GLU A 501 -26.73 -27.73 55.97
CA GLU A 501 -25.38 -27.41 56.45
C GLU A 501 -24.22 -28.13 55.73
N VAL A 502 -22.99 -27.65 55.99
CA VAL A 502 -21.74 -28.36 55.69
C VAL A 502 -21.03 -28.66 57.00
N ILE A 503 -20.57 -29.89 57.18
CA ILE A 503 -19.69 -30.27 58.30
C ILE A 503 -18.32 -30.65 57.74
N GLN A 504 -17.27 -30.00 58.24
CA GLN A 504 -15.88 -30.39 58.00
C GLN A 504 -15.40 -31.33 59.11
N HIS A 505 -14.84 -32.49 58.72
CA HIS A 505 -14.36 -33.53 59.63
C HIS A 505 -12.83 -33.56 59.74
N LEU A 506 -12.11 -33.29 58.64
CA LEU A 506 -10.64 -33.32 58.56
C LEU A 506 -10.10 -32.02 57.92
N PRO A 507 -8.92 -31.53 58.32
CA PRO A 507 -8.25 -30.40 57.65
C PRO A 507 -7.91 -30.70 56.18
N ASP A 508 -8.06 -29.71 55.31
CA ASP A 508 -7.88 -29.82 53.86
C ASP A 508 -6.52 -30.40 53.46
N ASN A 509 -5.48 -30.11 54.25
CA ASN A 509 -4.10 -30.53 54.06
C ASN A 509 -3.77 -31.90 54.69
N GLU A 510 -4.73 -32.66 55.21
CA GLU A 510 -4.53 -34.02 55.72
C GLU A 510 -5.00 -35.12 54.76
N VAL A 511 -4.35 -36.28 54.85
CA VAL A 511 -4.76 -37.52 54.17
C VAL A 511 -6.11 -37.99 54.70
N ALA A 512 -7.04 -38.31 53.79
CA ALA A 512 -8.36 -38.83 54.12
C ALA A 512 -8.69 -40.02 53.20
N TRP A 513 -9.12 -41.14 53.77
CA TRP A 513 -9.24 -42.43 53.08
C TRP A 513 -10.50 -42.52 52.20
N GLN A 514 -10.41 -41.88 51.02
CA GLN A 514 -11.42 -41.82 49.96
C GLN A 514 -10.79 -42.00 48.57
N GLY A 515 -11.64 -42.14 47.55
CA GLY A 515 -11.22 -42.23 46.13
C GLY A 515 -10.52 -43.54 45.72
N ASP A 516 -10.48 -44.53 46.61
CA ASP A 516 -10.02 -45.92 46.43
C ASP A 516 -8.61 -46.11 45.80
N THR A 517 -7.80 -45.04 45.70
CA THR A 517 -6.48 -45.01 45.03
C THR A 517 -5.48 -44.11 45.76
N GLU A 518 -4.18 -44.37 45.58
CA GLU A 518 -3.11 -43.61 46.28
C GLU A 518 -3.12 -42.12 45.98
N LEU A 519 -3.31 -41.73 44.71
CA LEU A 519 -3.36 -40.32 44.33
C LEU A 519 -4.55 -39.61 45.01
N ALA A 520 -5.72 -40.24 45.05
CA ALA A 520 -6.91 -39.63 45.65
C ALA A 520 -6.72 -39.26 47.13
N TYR A 521 -6.45 -40.23 48.01
CA TYR A 521 -6.35 -39.92 49.45
C TYR A 521 -5.16 -39.02 49.79
N SER A 522 -4.05 -39.14 49.05
CA SER A 522 -2.83 -38.37 49.32
C SER A 522 -2.84 -36.94 48.79
N THR A 523 -3.57 -36.62 47.71
CA THR A 523 -3.55 -35.28 47.10
C THR A 523 -4.91 -34.58 46.94
N THR A 524 -6.06 -35.19 47.27
CA THR A 524 -7.36 -34.53 47.04
C THR A 524 -8.17 -34.24 48.31
N ILE A 525 -9.06 -33.26 48.21
CA ILE A 525 -10.12 -33.01 49.19
C ILE A 525 -11.34 -33.85 48.79
N GLY A 526 -11.89 -34.62 49.73
CA GLY A 526 -13.11 -35.42 49.51
C GLY A 526 -14.35 -34.73 50.07
N VAL A 527 -15.38 -34.55 49.24
CA VAL A 527 -16.68 -33.96 49.62
C VAL A 527 -17.80 -34.97 49.41
N GLU A 528 -18.43 -35.40 50.50
CA GLU A 528 -19.59 -36.30 50.51
C GLU A 528 -20.90 -35.52 50.44
N THR A 529 -21.72 -35.81 49.43
CA THR A 529 -23.03 -35.16 49.23
C THR A 529 -24.15 -36.08 49.70
N CYS A 530 -24.97 -35.63 50.66
CA CYS A 530 -26.09 -36.41 51.17
C CYS A 530 -27.17 -36.65 50.10
N VAL A 531 -27.74 -37.85 50.10
CA VAL A 531 -28.78 -38.32 49.18
C VAL A 531 -29.96 -38.96 49.91
N ASP A 532 -30.21 -38.53 51.15
CA ASP A 532 -31.26 -39.05 52.00
C ASP A 532 -32.67 -38.82 51.42
N PHE A 533 -33.56 -39.78 51.68
CA PHE A 533 -34.94 -39.68 51.20
C PHE A 533 -35.74 -38.69 52.06
N GLY A 534 -36.37 -37.71 51.41
CA GLY A 534 -37.12 -36.63 52.04
C GLY A 534 -36.37 -35.29 52.23
N SER A 535 -35.07 -35.21 51.90
CA SER A 535 -34.31 -33.94 51.92
C SER A 535 -34.38 -33.19 50.59
N ASP A 536 -34.13 -31.87 50.61
CA ASP A 536 -34.01 -31.09 49.38
C ASP A 536 -32.65 -31.30 48.71
N LEU A 537 -32.54 -32.39 47.95
CA LEU A 537 -31.35 -32.75 47.17
C LEU A 537 -30.80 -31.62 46.30
N TYR A 538 -31.66 -30.73 45.75
CA TYR A 538 -31.18 -29.66 44.88
C TYR A 538 -30.60 -28.49 45.69
N THR A 539 -31.12 -28.23 46.90
CA THR A 539 -30.45 -27.35 47.87
C THR A 539 -29.12 -27.97 48.33
N THR A 540 -29.06 -29.28 48.57
CA THR A 540 -27.81 -30.00 48.86
C THR A 540 -26.78 -29.79 47.73
N TRP A 541 -27.17 -29.97 46.46
CA TRP A 541 -26.27 -29.75 45.31
C TRP A 541 -25.84 -28.29 45.15
N HIS A 542 -26.72 -27.31 45.41
CA HIS A 542 -26.38 -25.88 45.48
C HIS A 542 -25.34 -25.60 46.58
N ARG A 543 -25.51 -26.16 47.77
CA ARG A 543 -24.55 -25.99 48.87
C ARG A 543 -23.22 -26.69 48.60
N THR A 544 -23.23 -27.89 48.01
CA THR A 544 -22.00 -28.56 47.56
C THR A 544 -21.30 -27.72 46.49
N ALA A 545 -22.03 -27.10 45.57
CA ALA A 545 -21.46 -26.22 44.56
C ALA A 545 -20.77 -25.00 45.18
N LYS A 546 -21.40 -24.34 46.16
CA LYS A 546 -20.82 -23.21 46.89
C LYS A 546 -19.57 -23.62 47.68
N LEU A 547 -19.59 -24.79 48.33
CA LEU A 547 -18.43 -25.34 49.03
C LEU A 547 -17.26 -25.58 48.05
N MET A 548 -17.51 -26.21 46.91
CA MET A 548 -16.47 -26.51 45.93
C MET A 548 -15.91 -25.25 45.27
N ALA A 549 -16.73 -24.24 44.98
CA ALA A 549 -16.28 -22.93 44.52
C ALA A 549 -15.37 -22.23 45.55
N TRP A 550 -15.74 -22.26 46.83
CA TRP A 550 -14.90 -21.73 47.91
C TRP A 550 -13.57 -22.48 48.05
N LEU A 551 -13.60 -23.82 48.01
CA LEU A 551 -12.39 -24.65 48.03
C LEU A 551 -11.50 -24.41 46.80
N MET A 552 -12.09 -24.19 45.61
CA MET A 552 -11.35 -23.82 44.40
C MET A 552 -10.60 -22.50 44.59
N GLN A 553 -11.26 -21.46 45.12
CA GLN A 553 -10.62 -20.17 45.40
C GLN A 553 -9.54 -20.30 46.49
N LYS A 554 -9.84 -21.01 47.57
CA LYS A 554 -8.94 -21.23 48.73
C LYS A 554 -7.63 -21.94 48.36
N HIS A 555 -7.68 -22.87 47.41
CA HIS A 555 -6.54 -23.71 47.00
C HIS A 555 -6.02 -23.45 45.58
N ASN A 556 -6.47 -22.35 44.94
CA ASN A 556 -6.09 -21.96 43.58
C ASN A 556 -6.33 -23.06 42.52
N LEU A 557 -7.47 -23.76 42.62
CA LEU A 557 -7.85 -24.86 41.73
C LEU A 557 -8.80 -24.37 40.63
N LYS A 558 -8.69 -24.96 39.43
CA LYS A 558 -9.56 -24.65 38.28
C LYS A 558 -10.78 -25.57 38.26
N ILE A 559 -11.80 -25.26 37.46
CA ILE A 559 -12.99 -26.13 37.31
C ILE A 559 -12.63 -27.54 36.80
N THR A 560 -11.52 -27.65 36.05
CA THR A 560 -10.92 -28.93 35.60
C THR A 560 -10.41 -29.81 36.73
N ASN A 561 -10.25 -29.25 37.94
CA ASN A 561 -9.82 -29.94 39.15
C ASN A 561 -10.99 -30.43 40.02
N ILE A 562 -12.24 -30.21 39.59
CA ILE A 562 -13.39 -30.92 40.14
C ILE A 562 -13.48 -32.28 39.46
N LYS A 563 -13.36 -33.33 40.26
CA LYS A 563 -13.35 -34.74 39.82
C LYS A 563 -14.48 -35.51 40.48
N GLN A 564 -14.82 -36.66 39.90
CA GLN A 564 -15.64 -37.69 40.51
C GLN A 564 -14.74 -38.75 41.14
N HIS A 565 -15.27 -39.51 42.10
CA HIS A 565 -14.62 -40.74 42.55
C HIS A 565 -14.34 -41.68 41.35
N TYR A 566 -15.30 -41.75 40.42
CA TYR A 566 -15.16 -42.48 39.15
C TYR A 566 -13.89 -42.17 38.38
N ASP A 567 -13.45 -40.90 38.34
CA ASP A 567 -12.29 -40.47 37.55
C ASP A 567 -10.97 -41.04 38.10
N TYR A 568 -10.97 -41.50 39.36
CA TYR A 568 -9.83 -42.12 40.04
C TYR A 568 -9.87 -43.66 40.05
N SER A 569 -11.02 -44.26 40.37
CA SER A 569 -11.11 -45.72 40.59
C SER A 569 -12.11 -46.45 39.69
N GLN A 570 -12.77 -45.75 38.76
CA GLN A 570 -13.89 -46.25 37.94
C GLN A 570 -15.11 -46.75 38.74
N LYS A 571 -15.13 -46.54 40.07
CA LYS A 571 -16.31 -46.72 40.91
C LYS A 571 -17.41 -45.74 40.49
N GLU A 572 -18.62 -46.24 40.29
CA GLU A 572 -19.79 -45.43 39.88
C GLU A 572 -20.28 -44.52 41.03
N CYS A 573 -19.51 -43.47 41.32
CA CYS A 573 -19.74 -42.48 42.37
C CYS A 573 -19.25 -41.10 41.87
N PRO A 574 -20.03 -40.00 42.00
CA PRO A 574 -21.31 -39.88 42.71
C PRO A 574 -22.47 -40.55 41.97
N GLN A 575 -23.03 -41.61 42.55
CA GLN A 575 -23.89 -42.59 41.90
C GLN A 575 -25.23 -41.96 41.48
N THR A 576 -25.79 -41.16 42.38
CA THR A 576 -27.05 -40.43 42.18
C THR A 576 -26.91 -39.41 41.05
N LEU A 577 -25.83 -38.63 41.01
CA LEU A 577 -25.62 -37.65 39.94
C LEU A 577 -25.31 -38.31 38.60
N ARG A 578 -24.52 -39.38 38.57
CA ARG A 578 -24.14 -40.07 37.33
C ARG A 578 -25.31 -40.81 36.70
N ARG A 579 -25.97 -41.71 37.44
CA ARG A 579 -27.08 -42.53 36.92
C ARG A 579 -28.32 -41.74 36.53
N ASN A 580 -28.52 -40.54 37.10
CA ASN A 580 -29.63 -39.65 36.70
C ASN A 580 -29.25 -38.63 35.61
N ASN A 581 -28.01 -38.68 35.09
CA ASN A 581 -27.43 -37.72 34.14
C ASN A 581 -27.51 -36.25 34.64
N LEU A 582 -27.03 -36.02 35.86
CA LEU A 582 -27.05 -34.73 36.56
C LEU A 582 -25.65 -34.23 36.97
N TYR A 583 -24.57 -35.00 36.78
CA TYR A 583 -23.21 -34.50 37.01
C TYR A 583 -22.87 -33.24 36.17
N PRO A 584 -23.26 -33.12 34.89
CA PRO A 584 -23.08 -31.87 34.13
C PRO A 584 -23.79 -30.67 34.78
N ASN A 585 -24.98 -30.87 35.37
CA ASN A 585 -25.68 -29.83 36.11
C ASN A 585 -24.89 -29.43 37.38
N ALA A 586 -24.34 -30.40 38.13
CA ALA A 586 -23.53 -30.10 39.30
C ALA A 586 -22.27 -29.25 38.96
N ILE A 587 -21.60 -29.55 37.83
CA ILE A 587 -20.50 -28.73 37.31
C ILE A 587 -20.95 -27.30 36.94
N GLU A 588 -22.13 -27.15 36.31
CA GLU A 588 -22.68 -25.82 35.99
C GLU A 588 -23.06 -24.99 37.22
N LEU A 589 -23.50 -25.63 38.32
CA LEU A 589 -23.69 -24.95 39.61
C LEU A 589 -22.35 -24.49 40.20
N ILE A 590 -21.30 -25.34 40.18
CA ILE A 590 -19.97 -24.98 40.71
C ILE A 590 -19.37 -23.79 39.94
N LYS A 591 -19.51 -23.78 38.60
CA LYS A 591 -19.09 -22.62 37.78
C LYS A 591 -19.83 -21.34 38.20
N ALA A 592 -21.14 -21.40 38.36
CA ALA A 592 -21.95 -20.23 38.73
C ALA A 592 -21.54 -19.66 40.10
N GLU A 593 -21.35 -20.53 41.09
CA GLU A 593 -20.85 -20.15 42.42
C GLU A 593 -19.45 -19.55 42.36
N TYR A 594 -18.53 -20.16 41.58
CA TYR A 594 -17.16 -19.66 41.44
C TYR A 594 -17.10 -18.31 40.70
N GLU A 595 -17.94 -18.11 39.68
CA GLU A 595 -18.01 -16.85 38.93
C GLU A 595 -18.61 -15.71 39.77
N VAL A 596 -19.60 -15.99 40.62
CA VAL A 596 -20.09 -15.00 41.59
C VAL A 596 -19.02 -14.71 42.67
N LEU A 597 -18.42 -15.74 43.25
CA LEU A 597 -17.41 -15.63 44.30
C LEU A 597 -16.17 -14.84 43.86
N THR A 598 -15.77 -14.95 42.58
CA THR A 598 -14.58 -14.28 42.04
C THR A 598 -14.87 -12.94 41.37
N GLN A 599 -15.97 -12.81 40.61
CA GLN A 599 -16.26 -11.58 39.86
C GLN A 599 -17.17 -10.59 40.61
N LEU A 600 -17.92 -11.05 41.62
CA LEU A 600 -18.81 -10.24 42.47
C LEU A 600 -18.35 -10.19 43.93
N ALA A 601 -17.04 -10.36 44.17
CA ALA A 601 -16.44 -10.14 45.48
C ALA A 601 -16.77 -8.73 46.01
N GLY A 602 -17.28 -8.64 47.24
CA GLY A 602 -17.72 -7.37 47.85
C GLY A 602 -19.12 -6.89 47.45
N TYR A 603 -19.83 -7.61 46.59
CA TYR A 603 -21.25 -7.37 46.32
C TYR A 603 -22.15 -8.23 47.22
N THR A 604 -23.31 -7.68 47.59
CA THR A 604 -24.41 -8.41 48.25
C THR A 604 -25.51 -8.67 47.23
N ILE A 605 -25.96 -9.91 47.13
CA ILE A 605 -26.95 -10.37 46.13
C ILE A 605 -28.15 -10.95 46.87
N THR A 606 -29.30 -10.27 46.81
CA THR A 606 -30.53 -10.70 47.48
C THR A 606 -31.62 -11.05 46.47
N PHE A 607 -32.28 -12.20 46.69
CA PHE A 607 -33.36 -12.68 45.85
C PHE A 607 -34.71 -12.45 46.55
N GLN A 608 -35.69 -11.98 45.79
CA GLN A 608 -37.07 -11.87 46.22
C GLN A 608 -37.97 -12.54 45.18
N SER A 609 -38.61 -13.65 45.56
CA SER A 609 -39.63 -14.25 44.69
C SER A 609 -40.86 -13.35 44.62
N ASN A 610 -41.38 -13.14 43.41
CA ASN A 610 -42.68 -12.50 43.20
C ASN A 610 -43.81 -13.56 43.15
N ASN A 611 -43.46 -14.85 43.25
CA ASN A 611 -44.34 -16.02 43.26
C ASN A 611 -43.96 -16.96 44.44
N PRO A 612 -44.06 -16.49 45.70
CA PRO A 612 -43.64 -17.24 46.89
C PRO A 612 -44.37 -18.59 47.07
N GLU A 613 -45.52 -18.77 46.43
CA GLU A 613 -46.31 -20.01 46.40
C GLU A 613 -45.69 -21.15 45.55
N TYR A 614 -44.69 -20.83 44.72
CA TYR A 614 -43.96 -21.80 43.88
C TYR A 614 -42.45 -21.75 44.09
N VAL A 615 -41.87 -20.58 44.29
CA VAL A 615 -40.42 -20.35 44.39
C VAL A 615 -40.10 -19.54 45.64
N ASN A 616 -39.17 -20.00 46.47
CA ASN A 616 -38.79 -19.28 47.69
C ASN A 616 -37.80 -18.12 47.44
N HIS A 617 -37.49 -17.35 48.48
CA HIS A 617 -36.55 -16.22 48.43
C HIS A 617 -35.07 -16.61 48.21
N TYR A 618 -34.76 -17.89 47.98
CA TYR A 618 -33.45 -18.36 47.51
C TYR A 618 -33.48 -18.87 46.05
N GLY A 619 -34.60 -18.67 45.33
CA GLY A 619 -34.78 -19.17 43.97
C GLY A 619 -35.10 -20.67 43.86
N ARG A 620 -35.21 -21.38 44.98
CA ARG A 620 -35.55 -22.81 45.00
C ARG A 620 -37.05 -23.00 44.71
N ILE A 621 -37.39 -23.87 43.76
CA ILE A 621 -38.78 -24.30 43.56
C ILE A 621 -39.19 -25.19 44.75
N ILE A 622 -40.30 -24.83 45.39
CA ILE A 622 -40.89 -25.54 46.53
C ILE A 622 -42.23 -26.20 46.18
N ASN A 623 -42.88 -25.77 45.10
CA ASN A 623 -44.16 -26.28 44.62
C ASN A 623 -44.31 -25.92 43.12
N LEU A 624 -45.15 -26.66 42.40
CA LEU A 624 -45.41 -26.43 40.98
C LEU A 624 -46.83 -25.90 40.72
N PRO A 625 -47.06 -25.12 39.66
CA PRO A 625 -48.38 -24.69 39.23
C PRO A 625 -49.22 -25.83 38.62
N SER A 626 -50.53 -25.67 38.53
CA SER A 626 -51.43 -26.64 37.86
C SER A 626 -51.30 -26.64 36.33
N VAL A 627 -50.78 -25.56 35.74
CA VAL A 627 -50.51 -25.37 34.32
C VAL A 627 -49.12 -24.75 34.14
N SER A 628 -48.49 -24.89 32.97
CA SER A 628 -47.18 -24.27 32.73
C SER A 628 -47.28 -22.75 32.92
N THR A 629 -46.49 -22.18 33.85
CA THR A 629 -46.67 -20.80 34.32
C THR A 629 -45.33 -20.05 34.32
N PRO A 630 -45.25 -18.86 33.70
CA PRO A 630 -44.11 -17.97 33.89
C PRO A 630 -44.17 -17.38 35.31
N ILE A 631 -43.15 -17.65 36.11
CA ILE A 631 -42.93 -16.98 37.40
C ILE A 631 -41.90 -15.88 37.23
N THR A 632 -41.89 -14.93 38.16
CA THR A 632 -40.85 -13.89 38.19
C THR A 632 -40.18 -13.80 39.56
N TYR A 633 -38.91 -13.41 39.55
CA TYR A 633 -38.16 -13.13 40.77
C TYR A 633 -37.28 -11.90 40.56
N THR A 634 -37.13 -11.12 41.62
CA THR A 634 -36.43 -9.85 41.65
C THR A 634 -35.09 -10.07 42.35
N VAL A 635 -33.98 -9.82 41.68
CA VAL A 635 -32.64 -9.88 42.27
C VAL A 635 -32.11 -8.46 42.43
N ARG A 636 -31.77 -8.07 43.66
CA ARG A 636 -31.08 -6.82 43.97
C ARG A 636 -29.61 -7.11 44.24
N ILE A 637 -28.75 -6.24 43.72
CA ILE A 637 -27.30 -6.37 43.74
C ILE A 637 -26.74 -5.05 44.25
N THR A 638 -26.09 -5.06 45.41
CA THR A 638 -25.49 -3.85 46.03
C THR A 638 -24.01 -4.04 46.34
N ASN A 639 -23.26 -2.96 46.58
CA ASN A 639 -21.92 -3.05 47.19
C ASN A 639 -21.63 -1.87 48.14
N SER A 640 -20.51 -1.94 48.86
CA SER A 640 -20.07 -0.88 49.79
C SER A 640 -19.68 0.45 49.15
N GLN A 641 -19.53 0.49 47.82
CA GLN A 641 -19.16 1.68 47.04
C GLN A 641 -20.39 2.42 46.47
N GLY A 642 -21.61 2.04 46.88
CA GLY A 642 -22.85 2.70 46.46
C GLY A 642 -23.43 2.18 45.14
N TYR A 643 -22.93 1.05 44.60
CA TYR A 643 -23.68 0.34 43.56
C TYR A 643 -24.98 -0.21 44.16
N ASP A 644 -26.10 0.03 43.48
CA ASP A 644 -27.41 -0.55 43.79
C ASP A 644 -28.18 -0.73 42.48
N ALA A 645 -28.36 -1.99 42.07
CA ALA A 645 -29.10 -2.34 40.86
C ALA A 645 -30.09 -3.45 41.16
N THR A 646 -31.23 -3.42 40.46
CA THR A 646 -32.27 -4.45 40.57
C THR A 646 -32.62 -4.98 39.18
N VAL A 647 -32.74 -6.30 39.06
CA VAL A 647 -33.15 -6.99 37.84
C VAL A 647 -34.30 -7.94 38.15
N MET A 648 -35.37 -7.86 37.37
CA MET A 648 -36.42 -8.88 37.36
C MET A 648 -36.07 -9.95 36.33
N LEU A 649 -36.11 -11.21 36.75
CA LEU A 649 -35.81 -12.40 35.97
C LEU A 649 -37.05 -13.29 35.87
N ILE A 650 -37.11 -14.12 34.82
CA ILE A 650 -38.28 -14.91 34.45
C ILE A 650 -37.85 -16.36 34.21
N SER A 651 -38.61 -17.29 34.78
CA SER A 651 -38.52 -18.74 34.51
C SER A 651 -39.91 -19.29 34.22
N ILE A 652 -39.99 -20.31 33.38
CA ILE A 652 -41.22 -21.04 33.08
C ILE A 652 -41.20 -22.31 33.94
N LEU A 653 -42.15 -22.40 34.88
CA LEU A 653 -42.34 -23.62 35.66
C LEU A 653 -43.29 -24.55 34.90
N PRO A 654 -42.95 -25.83 34.73
CA PRO A 654 -43.87 -26.79 34.14
C PRO A 654 -45.09 -27.01 35.06
N ALA A 655 -46.19 -27.47 34.48
CA ALA A 655 -47.33 -27.95 35.24
C ALA A 655 -46.93 -29.10 36.18
N LYS A 656 -47.71 -29.30 37.25
CA LYS A 656 -47.66 -30.53 38.04
C LYS A 656 -47.80 -31.75 37.12
N PRO A 657 -46.91 -32.75 37.25
CA PRO A 657 -47.12 -34.08 36.67
C PRO A 657 -48.50 -34.63 37.06
N ALA A 658 -49.15 -35.31 36.12
CA ALA A 658 -50.45 -35.95 36.29
C ALA A 658 -50.34 -37.30 37.04
#